data_AF-A0A7R8NT90-F1
#
_entry.id   AF-A0A7R8NT90-F1
#
_cell.length_a   1.000
_cell.length_b   1.000
_cell.length_c   1.000
_cell.angle_alpha   90.00
_cell.angle_beta   90.00
_cell.angle_gamma   90.00
#
_symmetry.space_group_name_H-M   'P 1'
#
loop_
_entity.id
_entity.type
_entity.pdbx_description
1 polymer ?
#
loop_
_entity_poly.entity_id
_entity_poly.type
_entity_poly.pdbx_seq_one_letter_code
_entity_poly.pdbx_strand_id
1 'polypeptide(L)'
;MSGTGRLAGAAVLVLLAVCIVLVGLWHLTQGTSGAGMWDLIRYAAGAREDVGGVPVGDIVAGSRLPRLLAGVAVGFALGAAGALLQSVTRNALASPDTLAVTAGAYFTLSAVAAFGLTVPLWASGAVAFAGGLLAAVLVLALTGRTAGTSGTRLVLAGSATAMALDAATAMLLILFDRNTTGLFAWGSGSLAQLNIDASMRAIPLVAVVLCVALALSRKLDVLGLGEDTASSLGVPIRATRTVAVLCAVLLTSTAVTLAGPIAFVGLGAPVLARLVAGRVRALHRHALLIPGAGLLGALLVLLADASLRAVMGAEGAASVPTGIPTALLGAVVIVVLALRLRDAGPVRQPPQARAATRSRRSFLLVVTGAVVLLAGAVLVGILAGSLWLRTGDLVLWVQGTAPDLIGRALDDRMPRVAAAVLAGAALGLAGCAVQSAVRNPLAEPGVLGITAGAGLGAVAVVTSDLPGGRPLLIAAAVVTGLATFALIALLAWRGGFLPDRFVLIGIGCGYGLSAVSTFLLLRADPWNTPRILTWLSGTTYGRTLPDVVPVAVALLVALPLLLAMRRELDLLAVDEDTPRILGVSPARTRFASLTIAAVLAALGVIAIGVVGFVGLVAPHLARSLVGARHGRAVPVAMLIGGVLVCVADTLGRTLIAPAQIPAGLMVALVGAPYFVWLLRRSRA
;
A
#
# COMPACT_ATOMS: atom_id res chain seq x y z
N MET A 1 34.51 16.92 -14.79
CA MET A 1 33.29 17.58 -15.32
C MET A 1 33.74 18.90 -15.91
N SER A 2 33.27 19.25 -17.11
CA SER A 2 33.31 20.65 -17.56
C SER A 2 32.51 21.51 -16.58
N GLY A 3 32.94 22.75 -16.32
CA GLY A 3 32.24 23.67 -15.41
C GLY A 3 30.76 23.87 -15.77
N THR A 4 30.45 23.78 -17.06
CA THR A 4 29.10 23.95 -17.63
C THR A 4 28.06 22.96 -17.10
N GLY A 5 28.44 21.70 -16.85
CA GLY A 5 27.51 20.68 -16.34
C GLY A 5 27.08 20.92 -14.88
N ARG A 6 27.99 21.43 -14.04
CA ARG A 6 27.67 21.74 -12.63
C ARG A 6 26.75 22.95 -12.53
N LEU A 7 26.98 23.97 -13.36
CA LEU A 7 26.15 25.18 -13.43
C LEU A 7 24.71 24.86 -13.81
N ALA A 8 24.50 23.99 -14.81
CA ALA A 8 23.14 23.57 -15.21
C ALA A 8 22.39 22.83 -14.08
N GLY A 9 23.07 21.96 -13.33
CA GLY A 9 22.47 21.27 -12.18
C GLY A 9 22.11 22.22 -11.04
N ALA A 10 22.99 23.17 -10.73
CA ALA A 10 22.73 24.20 -9.72
C ALA A 10 21.56 25.11 -10.13
N ALA A 11 21.47 25.50 -11.41
CA ALA A 11 20.37 26.30 -11.93
C ALA A 11 19.00 25.60 -11.75
N VAL A 12 18.93 24.28 -11.91
CA VAL A 12 17.70 23.52 -11.63
C VAL A 12 17.30 23.61 -10.17
N LEU A 13 18.26 23.46 -9.23
CA LEU A 13 17.96 23.57 -7.80
C LEU A 13 17.50 24.98 -7.42
N VAL A 14 18.13 26.01 -7.97
CA VAL A 14 17.72 27.41 -7.78
C VAL A 14 16.31 27.63 -8.33
N LEU A 15 16.02 27.17 -9.55
CA LEU A 15 14.68 27.27 -10.13
C LEU A 15 13.62 26.59 -9.26
N LEU A 16 13.90 25.38 -8.74
CA LEU A 16 12.99 24.69 -7.84
C LEU A 16 12.77 25.46 -6.53
N ALA A 17 13.83 26.04 -5.96
CA ALA A 17 13.72 26.90 -4.78
C ALA A 17 12.86 28.15 -5.07
N VAL A 18 13.05 28.80 -6.22
CA VAL A 18 12.20 29.93 -6.64
C VAL A 18 10.74 29.50 -6.80
N CYS A 19 10.47 28.35 -7.42
CA CYS A 19 9.11 27.82 -7.53
C CYS A 19 8.47 27.57 -6.16
N ILE A 20 9.23 27.03 -5.19
CA ILE A 20 8.74 26.83 -3.82
C ILE A 20 8.42 28.16 -3.16
N VAL A 21 9.26 29.19 -3.33
CA VAL A 21 8.98 30.53 -2.78
C VAL A 21 7.71 31.11 -3.41
N LEU A 22 7.55 31.05 -4.74
CA LEU A 22 6.36 31.57 -5.42
C LEU A 22 5.07 30.83 -5.00
N VAL A 23 5.11 29.50 -4.94
CA VAL A 23 3.97 28.70 -4.46
C VAL A 23 3.74 28.93 -2.97
N GLY A 24 4.78 29.13 -2.18
CA GLY A 24 4.69 29.46 -0.76
C GLY A 24 4.03 30.82 -0.53
N LEU A 25 4.38 31.83 -1.32
CA LEU A 25 3.71 33.13 -1.28
C LEU A 25 2.23 33.01 -1.65
N TRP A 26 1.90 32.22 -2.67
CA TRP A 26 0.50 31.92 -3.00
C TRP A 26 -0.22 31.15 -1.88
N HIS A 27 0.46 30.20 -1.24
CA HIS A 27 -0.08 29.44 -0.11
C HIS A 27 -0.39 30.34 1.09
N LEU A 28 0.47 31.32 1.37
CA LEU A 28 0.26 32.30 2.45
C LEU A 28 -0.95 33.21 2.21
N THR A 29 -1.43 33.38 0.97
CA THR A 29 -2.65 34.20 0.73
C THR A 29 -3.93 33.47 1.08
N GLN A 30 -3.89 32.16 1.28
CA GLN A 30 -5.06 31.34 1.48
C GLN A 30 -5.26 31.00 2.96
N GLY A 31 -6.42 31.35 3.51
CA GLY A 31 -6.77 31.03 4.90
C GLY A 31 -8.23 31.36 5.21
N THR A 32 -8.71 30.86 6.34
CA THR A 32 -10.09 31.05 6.82
C THR A 32 -10.33 32.43 7.43
N SER A 33 -9.26 33.18 7.73
CA SER A 33 -9.30 34.46 8.43
C SER A 33 -9.71 35.67 7.57
N GLY A 34 -10.14 35.47 6.32
CA GLY A 34 -10.49 36.56 5.38
C GLY A 34 -9.31 37.39 4.85
N ALA A 35 -8.14 37.37 5.52
CA ALA A 35 -6.98 38.15 5.14
C ALA A 35 -6.39 37.71 3.78
N GLY A 36 -6.35 38.64 2.83
CA GLY A 36 -5.93 38.40 1.44
C GLY A 36 -4.48 38.78 1.17
N MET A 37 -4.09 38.75 -0.11
CA MET A 37 -2.74 39.11 -0.57
C MET A 37 -2.36 40.53 -0.15
N TRP A 38 -3.27 41.50 -0.28
CA TRP A 38 -2.99 42.90 -0.01
C TRP A 38 -2.75 43.18 1.48
N ASP A 39 -3.42 42.46 2.37
CA ASP A 39 -3.21 42.57 3.82
C ASP A 39 -1.82 42.08 4.21
N LEU A 40 -1.37 40.99 3.57
CA LEU A 40 -0.02 40.46 3.76
C LEU A 40 1.06 41.38 3.22
N ILE A 41 0.84 42.01 2.07
CA ILE A 41 1.77 42.99 1.49
C ILE A 41 1.87 44.22 2.40
N ARG A 42 0.73 44.74 2.87
CA ARG A 42 0.71 45.87 3.82
C ARG A 42 1.39 45.51 5.13
N TYR A 43 1.13 44.32 5.66
CA TYR A 43 1.82 43.81 6.84
C TYR A 43 3.34 43.70 6.63
N ALA A 44 3.78 43.18 5.48
CA ALA A 44 5.20 43.12 5.12
C ALA A 44 5.82 44.51 4.95
N ALA A 45 5.04 45.52 4.54
CA ALA A 45 5.44 46.92 4.50
C ALA A 45 5.42 47.62 5.87
N GLY A 46 5.07 46.91 6.95
CA GLY A 46 5.09 47.40 8.33
C GLY A 46 3.72 47.82 8.88
N ALA A 47 2.65 47.73 8.10
CA ALA A 47 1.30 48.03 8.59
C ALA A 47 0.86 46.98 9.61
N ARG A 48 0.23 47.43 10.71
CA ARG A 48 -0.35 46.55 11.72
C ARG A 48 -1.85 46.75 11.72
N GLU A 49 -2.49 46.03 10.81
CA GLU A 49 -3.94 46.05 10.64
C GLU A 49 -4.55 44.74 11.17
N ASP A 50 -5.82 44.83 11.55
CA ASP A 50 -6.61 43.69 12.03
C ASP A 50 -7.63 43.30 10.96
N VAL A 51 -7.76 42.01 10.71
CA VAL A 51 -8.77 41.45 9.81
C VAL A 51 -9.70 40.56 10.62
N GLY A 52 -10.99 40.92 10.69
CA GLY A 52 -11.95 40.19 11.53
C GLY A 52 -11.64 40.26 13.03
N GLY A 53 -10.99 41.33 13.49
CA GLY A 53 -10.63 41.53 14.90
C GLY A 53 -9.38 40.77 15.37
N VAL A 54 -8.63 40.16 14.44
CA VAL A 54 -7.36 39.48 14.73
C VAL A 54 -6.22 40.15 13.95
N PRO A 55 -5.08 40.45 14.60
CA PRO A 55 -3.92 41.00 13.93
C PRO A 55 -3.43 40.11 12.78
N VAL A 56 -3.13 40.70 11.63
CA VAL A 56 -2.58 39.94 10.47
C VAL A 56 -1.29 39.20 10.85
N GLY A 57 -0.47 39.77 11.74
CA GLY A 57 0.72 39.12 12.26
C GLY A 57 0.44 37.80 12.96
N ASP A 58 -0.61 37.73 13.78
CA ASP A 58 -0.99 36.53 14.53
C ASP A 58 -1.59 35.47 13.60
N ILE A 59 -2.33 35.88 12.57
CA ILE A 59 -2.82 34.97 11.53
C ILE A 59 -1.63 34.30 10.82
N VAL A 60 -0.65 35.10 10.41
CA VAL A 60 0.54 34.63 9.68
C VAL A 60 1.40 33.73 10.56
N ALA A 61 1.74 34.17 11.77
CA ALA A 61 2.62 33.45 12.68
C ALA A 61 1.94 32.22 13.32
N GLY A 62 0.63 32.30 13.57
CA GLY A 62 -0.13 31.26 14.28
C GLY A 62 -0.61 30.12 13.40
N SER A 63 -0.90 30.36 12.11
CA SER A 63 -1.51 29.33 11.25
C SER A 63 -0.86 29.17 9.87
N ARG A 64 -0.54 30.28 9.18
CA ARG A 64 -0.12 30.22 7.77
C ARG A 64 1.34 29.82 7.61
N LEU A 65 2.25 30.49 8.32
CA LEU A 65 3.67 30.20 8.28
C LEU A 65 4.02 28.82 8.86
N PRO A 66 3.45 28.37 10.01
CA PRO A 66 3.64 27.01 10.51
C PRO A 66 3.27 25.93 9.49
N ARG A 67 2.12 26.07 8.82
CA ARG A 67 1.64 25.13 7.80
C ARG A 67 2.54 25.11 6.56
N LEU A 68 2.99 26.28 6.08
CA LEU A 68 3.95 26.39 4.98
C LEU A 68 5.26 25.68 5.31
N LEU A 69 5.87 26.00 6.47
CA LEU A 69 7.14 25.43 6.89
C LEU A 69 7.05 23.92 7.14
N ALA A 70 5.93 23.45 7.70
CA ALA A 70 5.67 22.03 7.83
C ALA A 70 5.59 21.34 6.46
N GLY A 71 4.90 21.95 5.49
CA GLY A 71 4.81 21.43 4.12
C GLY A 71 6.17 21.32 3.42
N VAL A 72 7.00 22.36 3.57
CA VAL A 72 8.38 22.36 3.04
C VAL A 72 9.22 21.28 3.73
N ALA A 73 9.23 21.23 5.06
CA ALA A 73 10.05 20.28 5.82
C ALA A 73 9.65 18.83 5.53
N VAL A 74 8.35 18.51 5.55
CA VAL A 74 7.83 17.16 5.27
C VAL A 74 8.08 16.76 3.84
N GLY A 75 7.74 17.63 2.88
CA GLY A 75 7.93 17.33 1.47
C GLY A 75 9.41 17.12 1.13
N PHE A 76 10.29 17.94 1.70
CA PHE A 76 11.73 17.79 1.52
C PHE A 76 12.26 16.49 2.13
N ALA A 77 11.89 16.20 3.38
CA ALA A 77 12.33 15.00 4.07
C ALA A 77 11.86 13.72 3.35
N LEU A 78 10.58 13.64 2.95
CA LEU A 78 10.04 12.49 2.23
C LEU A 78 10.67 12.33 0.84
N GLY A 79 10.85 13.43 0.10
CA GLY A 79 11.51 13.41 -1.21
C GLY A 79 12.97 12.94 -1.14
N ALA A 80 13.74 13.44 -0.16
CA ALA A 80 15.12 13.01 0.06
C ALA A 80 15.20 11.53 0.54
N ALA A 81 14.33 11.12 1.47
CA ALA A 81 14.24 9.73 1.93
C ALA A 81 13.92 8.76 0.78
N GLY A 82 12.97 9.15 -0.08
CA GLY A 82 12.65 8.42 -1.30
C GLY A 82 13.83 8.24 -2.23
N ALA A 83 14.59 9.31 -2.49
CA ALA A 83 15.77 9.25 -3.34
C ALA A 83 16.84 8.30 -2.79
N LEU A 84 17.08 8.34 -1.47
CA LEU A 84 17.99 7.41 -0.80
C LEU A 84 17.55 5.96 -0.94
N LEU A 85 16.27 5.65 -0.68
CA LEU A 85 15.77 4.28 -0.76
C LEU A 85 15.77 3.74 -2.17
N GLN A 86 15.32 4.50 -3.15
CA GLN A 86 15.34 4.08 -4.55
C GLN A 86 16.76 3.79 -5.04
N SER A 87 17.73 4.59 -4.61
CA SER A 87 19.14 4.41 -4.99
C SER A 87 19.78 3.19 -4.33
N VAL A 88 19.50 2.95 -3.05
CA VAL A 88 20.07 1.82 -2.29
C VAL A 88 19.46 0.49 -2.71
N THR A 89 18.16 0.48 -2.98
CA THR A 89 17.41 -0.72 -3.43
C THR A 89 17.55 -0.95 -4.94
N ARG A 90 18.02 0.05 -5.69
CA ARG A 90 18.03 0.07 -7.16
C ARG A 90 16.65 -0.21 -7.76
N ASN A 91 15.61 0.27 -7.07
CA ASN A 91 14.23 0.12 -7.47
C ASN A 91 13.53 1.48 -7.43
N ALA A 92 13.08 1.99 -8.58
CA ALA A 92 12.39 3.27 -8.68
C ALA A 92 11.03 3.28 -7.97
N LEU A 93 10.46 2.11 -7.67
CA LEU A 93 9.21 1.96 -6.94
C LEU A 93 9.40 1.82 -5.43
N ALA A 94 10.64 1.84 -4.94
CA ALA A 94 10.88 1.86 -3.50
C ALA A 94 10.41 3.21 -2.92
N SER A 95 9.54 3.14 -1.92
CA SER A 95 9.10 4.29 -1.12
C SER A 95 9.49 4.09 0.34
N PRO A 96 9.53 5.15 1.16
CA PRO A 96 9.74 5.02 2.59
C PRO A 96 8.71 4.14 3.33
N ASP A 97 7.50 4.04 2.79
CA ASP A 97 6.45 3.16 3.34
C ASP A 97 6.86 1.68 3.28
N THR A 98 7.75 1.32 2.36
CA THR A 98 8.31 -0.04 2.25
C THR A 98 9.21 -0.43 3.42
N LEU A 99 9.52 0.48 4.35
CA LEU A 99 10.23 0.19 5.61
C LEU A 99 9.30 0.11 6.83
N ALA A 100 7.97 0.16 6.61
CA ALA A 100 6.95 0.13 7.65
C ALA A 100 7.05 1.27 8.68
N VAL A 101 7.81 2.33 8.43
CA VAL A 101 7.98 3.48 9.34
C VAL A 101 6.64 4.16 9.59
N THR A 102 5.92 4.47 8.51
CA THR A 102 4.60 5.09 8.55
C THR A 102 3.59 4.23 9.29
N ALA A 103 3.52 2.94 8.95
CA ALA A 103 2.62 1.97 9.59
C ALA A 103 2.94 1.77 11.08
N GLY A 104 4.22 1.76 11.45
CA GLY A 104 4.68 1.67 12.85
C GLY A 104 4.32 2.88 13.68
N ALA A 105 4.51 4.09 13.14
CA ALA A 105 4.11 5.33 13.79
C ALA A 105 2.59 5.36 14.03
N TYR A 106 1.81 4.99 13.02
CA TYR A 106 0.35 4.97 13.12
C TYR A 106 -0.14 3.91 14.11
N PHE A 107 0.36 2.68 14.01
CA PHE A 107 0.02 1.60 14.93
C PHE A 107 0.30 1.97 16.39
N THR A 108 1.44 2.59 16.67
CA THR A 108 1.83 2.93 18.05
C THR A 108 0.92 4.00 18.63
N LEU A 109 0.56 5.03 17.85
CA LEU A 109 -0.43 6.02 18.27
C LEU A 109 -1.81 5.40 18.48
N SER A 110 -2.24 4.53 17.56
CA SER A 110 -3.51 3.81 17.67
C SER A 110 -3.55 2.89 18.87
N ALA A 111 -2.46 2.22 19.22
CA ALA A 111 -2.36 1.40 20.41
C ALA A 111 -2.46 2.25 21.69
N VAL A 112 -1.70 3.34 21.76
CA VAL A 112 -1.73 4.27 22.91
C VAL A 112 -3.14 4.81 23.13
N ALA A 113 -3.81 5.27 22.07
CA ALA A 113 -5.18 5.75 22.16
C ALA A 113 -6.17 4.64 22.53
N ALA A 114 -6.11 3.49 21.86
CA ALA A 114 -7.02 2.36 22.08
C ALA A 114 -7.06 1.90 23.55
N PHE A 115 -5.89 1.84 24.21
CA PHE A 115 -5.77 1.46 25.61
C PHE A 115 -5.97 2.62 26.60
N GLY A 116 -6.38 3.81 26.14
CA GLY A 116 -6.68 4.96 26.99
C GLY A 116 -5.44 5.56 27.68
N LEU A 117 -4.25 5.34 27.13
CA LEU A 117 -3.02 5.89 27.69
C LEU A 117 -2.93 7.38 27.38
N THR A 118 -2.94 8.22 28.42
CA THR A 118 -2.84 9.67 28.27
C THR A 118 -1.39 10.08 28.02
N VAL A 119 -1.12 10.61 26.83
CA VAL A 119 0.20 11.11 26.44
C VAL A 119 0.10 12.62 26.24
N PRO A 120 1.00 13.42 26.85
CA PRO A 120 1.05 14.86 26.59
C PRO A 120 1.18 15.16 25.10
N LEU A 121 0.58 16.26 24.63
CA LEU A 121 0.56 16.61 23.19
C LEU A 121 1.96 16.71 22.57
N TRP A 122 2.97 17.13 23.32
CA TRP A 122 4.36 17.17 22.84
C TRP A 122 5.01 15.79 22.76
N ALA A 123 4.55 14.84 23.57
CA ALA A 123 5.07 13.47 23.65
C ALA A 123 4.40 12.55 22.63
N SER A 124 3.20 12.87 22.11
CA SER A 124 2.55 12.10 21.04
C SER A 124 3.42 12.04 19.77
N GLY A 125 4.09 13.15 19.44
CA GLY A 125 5.07 13.17 18.35
C GLY A 125 6.26 12.23 18.60
N ALA A 126 6.78 12.18 19.83
CA ALA A 126 7.85 11.26 20.20
C ALA A 126 7.40 9.79 20.16
N VAL A 127 6.17 9.50 20.54
CA VAL A 127 5.56 8.15 20.44
C VAL A 127 5.47 7.70 18.99
N ALA A 128 4.97 8.57 18.10
CA ALA A 128 4.90 8.29 16.67
C ALA A 128 6.31 8.04 16.09
N PHE A 129 7.26 8.91 16.44
CA PHE A 129 8.65 8.80 16.00
C PHE A 129 9.30 7.47 16.44
N ALA A 130 9.11 7.10 17.71
CA ALA A 130 9.62 5.85 18.27
C ALA A 130 8.98 4.62 17.62
N GLY A 131 7.65 4.65 17.42
CA GLY A 131 6.92 3.60 16.73
C GLY A 131 7.44 3.34 15.31
N GLY A 132 7.67 4.42 14.55
CA GLY A 132 8.24 4.32 13.21
C GLY A 132 9.68 3.77 13.20
N LEU A 133 10.51 4.15 14.17
CA LEU A 133 11.87 3.64 14.32
C LEU A 133 11.87 2.15 14.70
N LEU A 134 11.03 1.74 15.64
CA LEU A 134 10.88 0.34 16.07
C LEU A 134 10.43 -0.55 14.92
N ALA A 135 9.47 -0.10 14.10
CA ALA A 135 9.06 -0.83 12.91
C ALA A 135 10.20 -0.99 11.90
N ALA A 136 10.98 0.07 11.64
CA ALA A 136 12.15 -0.03 10.77
C ALA A 136 13.22 -0.98 11.33
N VAL A 137 13.48 -0.94 12.64
CA VAL A 137 14.40 -1.87 13.31
C VAL A 137 13.89 -3.31 13.18
N LEU A 138 12.59 -3.55 13.34
CA LEU A 138 11.98 -4.87 13.12
C LEU A 138 12.22 -5.34 11.68
N VAL A 139 11.99 -4.49 10.68
CA VAL A 139 12.23 -4.83 9.26
C VAL A 139 13.71 -5.15 9.00
N LEU A 140 14.63 -4.36 9.55
CA LEU A 140 16.08 -4.59 9.43
C LEU A 140 16.51 -5.87 10.15
N ALA A 141 15.97 -6.12 11.35
CA ALA A 141 16.19 -7.37 12.06
C ALA A 141 15.69 -8.54 11.21
N LEU A 142 14.46 -8.47 10.69
CA LEU A 142 13.80 -9.45 9.84
C LEU A 142 14.54 -9.73 8.53
N THR A 143 15.28 -8.79 7.99
CA THR A 143 16.13 -9.04 6.81
C THR A 143 17.50 -9.66 7.15
N GLY A 144 17.91 -9.56 8.41
CA GLY A 144 19.13 -10.18 8.97
C GLY A 144 20.43 -9.64 8.37
N ARG A 145 21.54 -10.36 8.60
CA ARG A 145 22.88 -10.04 8.05
C ARG A 145 22.93 -10.07 6.50
N THR A 146 21.90 -10.63 5.88
CA THR A 146 21.69 -10.69 4.42
C THR A 146 21.04 -9.45 3.82
N ALA A 147 20.65 -8.44 4.62
CA ALA A 147 20.18 -7.14 4.11
C ALA A 147 21.15 -6.49 3.11
N GLY A 148 22.44 -6.86 3.17
CA GLY A 148 23.47 -6.45 2.22
C GLY A 148 23.40 -7.09 0.82
N THR A 149 22.62 -8.15 0.59
CA THR A 149 22.73 -8.98 -0.65
C THR A 149 21.55 -8.89 -1.62
N SER A 150 20.39 -8.32 -1.23
CA SER A 150 19.32 -8.04 -2.20
C SER A 150 18.33 -6.98 -1.69
N GLY A 151 18.24 -5.85 -2.38
CA GLY A 151 17.27 -4.78 -2.08
C GLY A 151 15.81 -5.25 -2.13
N THR A 152 15.49 -6.32 -2.87
CA THR A 152 14.13 -6.85 -2.96
C THR A 152 13.65 -7.49 -1.66
N ARG A 153 14.54 -8.14 -0.90
CA ARG A 153 14.18 -8.73 0.40
C ARG A 153 13.84 -7.68 1.43
N LEU A 154 14.52 -6.53 1.39
CA LEU A 154 14.22 -5.40 2.27
C LEU A 154 12.83 -4.85 2.00
N VAL A 155 12.53 -4.57 0.73
CA VAL A 155 11.21 -4.08 0.31
C VAL A 155 10.10 -5.06 0.70
N LEU A 156 10.35 -6.37 0.54
CA LEU A 156 9.36 -7.40 0.88
C LEU A 156 9.11 -7.58 2.36
N ALA A 157 10.18 -7.63 3.14
CA ALA A 157 10.06 -7.74 4.58
C ALA A 157 9.33 -6.52 5.15
N GLY A 158 9.67 -5.33 4.65
CA GLY A 158 9.04 -4.11 5.13
C GLY A 158 7.62 -3.89 4.61
N SER A 159 7.29 -4.23 3.36
CA SER A 159 5.90 -4.20 2.89
C SER A 159 5.01 -5.18 3.66
N ALA A 160 5.49 -6.40 3.92
CA ALA A 160 4.74 -7.36 4.74
C ALA A 160 4.57 -6.85 6.18
N THR A 161 5.63 -6.30 6.78
CA THR A 161 5.55 -5.73 8.14
C THR A 161 4.58 -4.54 8.19
N ALA A 162 4.60 -3.67 7.18
CA ALA A 162 3.66 -2.56 7.07
C ALA A 162 2.21 -3.07 7.01
N MET A 163 1.92 -4.05 6.14
CA MET A 163 0.58 -4.66 6.05
C MET A 163 0.11 -5.27 7.37
N ALA A 164 1.01 -5.90 8.14
CA ALA A 164 0.67 -6.42 9.47
C ALA A 164 0.31 -5.30 10.46
N LEU A 165 1.09 -4.23 10.47
CA LEU A 165 0.88 -3.07 11.35
C LEU A 165 -0.36 -2.27 10.95
N ASP A 166 -0.63 -2.12 9.65
CA ASP A 166 -1.85 -1.50 9.13
C ASP A 166 -3.08 -2.35 9.50
N ALA A 167 -2.98 -3.68 9.41
CA ALA A 167 -4.06 -4.56 9.82
C ALA A 167 -4.31 -4.53 11.33
N ALA A 168 -3.25 -4.47 12.13
CA ALA A 168 -3.34 -4.29 13.58
C ALA A 168 -3.98 -2.93 13.93
N THR A 169 -3.61 -1.88 13.19
CA THR A 169 -4.17 -0.54 13.36
C THR A 169 -5.67 -0.54 13.04
N ALA A 170 -6.06 -1.07 11.88
CA ALA A 170 -7.47 -1.18 11.50
C ALA A 170 -8.28 -2.00 12.52
N MET A 171 -7.70 -3.07 13.08
CA MET A 171 -8.33 -3.83 14.17
C MET A 171 -8.57 -2.97 15.40
N LEU A 172 -7.59 -2.17 15.83
CA LEU A 172 -7.74 -1.26 16.98
C LEU A 172 -8.80 -0.18 16.73
N LEU A 173 -8.84 0.39 15.52
CA LEU A 173 -9.86 1.39 15.15
C LEU A 173 -11.28 0.82 15.17
N ILE A 174 -11.44 -0.45 14.78
CA ILE A 174 -12.74 -1.12 14.78
C ILE A 174 -13.17 -1.53 16.20
N LEU A 175 -12.25 -2.07 17.01
CA LEU A 175 -12.56 -2.58 18.35
C LEU A 175 -12.68 -1.49 19.43
N PHE A 176 -11.92 -0.40 19.29
CA PHE A 176 -11.85 0.70 20.24
C PHE A 176 -12.26 2.02 19.58
N ASP A 177 -13.38 2.01 18.85
CA ASP A 177 -13.91 3.14 18.07
C ASP A 177 -14.02 4.45 18.90
N ARG A 178 -14.52 4.35 20.15
CA ARG A 178 -14.65 5.49 21.05
C ARG A 178 -13.30 6.10 21.44
N ASN A 179 -12.31 5.26 21.72
CA ASN A 179 -10.98 5.73 22.17
C ASN A 179 -10.09 6.18 21.01
N THR A 180 -10.38 5.72 19.79
CA THR A 180 -9.58 5.98 18.59
C THR A 180 -10.21 7.03 17.66
N THR A 181 -11.19 7.78 18.16
CA THR A 181 -11.87 8.84 17.41
C THR A 181 -10.85 9.87 16.90
N GLY A 182 -10.94 10.24 15.62
CA GLY A 182 -10.03 11.19 14.97
C GLY A 182 -8.68 10.63 14.53
N LEU A 183 -8.27 9.44 15.00
CA LEU A 183 -7.02 8.82 14.53
C LEU A 183 -7.07 8.41 13.06
N PHE A 184 -8.26 8.09 12.54
CA PHE A 184 -8.42 7.85 11.12
C PHE A 184 -8.02 9.08 10.28
N ALA A 185 -8.42 10.29 10.70
CA ALA A 185 -8.01 11.53 10.05
C ALA A 185 -6.49 11.77 10.19
N TRP A 186 -5.91 11.49 11.37
CA TRP A 186 -4.46 11.55 11.56
C TRP A 186 -3.71 10.63 10.58
N GLY A 187 -4.20 9.41 10.37
CA GLY A 187 -3.65 8.43 9.43
C GLY A 187 -3.68 8.86 7.96
N SER A 188 -4.41 9.92 7.63
CA SER A 188 -4.44 10.52 6.27
C SER A 188 -3.53 11.74 6.10
N GLY A 189 -2.86 12.17 7.17
CA GLY A 189 -1.85 13.24 7.17
C GLY A 189 -2.41 14.65 6.99
N SER A 190 -2.05 15.56 7.90
CA SER A 190 -2.49 16.96 7.88
C SER A 190 -1.35 17.93 8.19
N LEU A 191 -1.22 18.97 7.38
CA LEU A 191 -0.36 20.13 7.66
C LEU A 191 -1.02 21.19 8.53
N ALA A 192 -2.23 20.94 9.06
CA ALA A 192 -2.90 21.84 10.00
C ALA A 192 -2.13 21.86 11.34
N GLN A 193 -1.04 22.62 11.38
CA GLN A 193 -0.22 22.84 12.57
C GLN A 193 -0.80 23.99 13.40
N LEU A 194 -0.80 23.80 14.72
CA LEU A 194 -1.24 24.83 15.67
C LEU A 194 -0.12 25.81 16.04
N ASN A 195 1.16 25.46 15.79
CA ASN A 195 2.31 26.30 16.08
C ASN A 195 3.56 25.97 15.23
N ILE A 196 4.54 26.87 15.25
CA ILE A 196 5.79 26.73 14.49
C ILE A 196 6.82 25.81 15.17
N ASP A 197 6.66 25.54 16.48
CA ASP A 197 7.65 24.87 17.32
C ASP A 197 7.99 23.46 16.81
N ALA A 198 6.98 22.70 16.39
CA ALA A 198 7.18 21.36 15.85
C ALA A 198 8.08 21.39 14.60
N SER A 199 7.82 22.35 13.70
CA SER A 199 8.63 22.56 12.50
C SER A 199 10.06 23.02 12.84
N MET A 200 10.21 23.93 13.81
CA MET A 200 11.53 24.40 14.26
C MET A 200 12.37 23.31 14.92
N ARG A 201 11.75 22.33 15.58
CA ARG A 201 12.45 21.15 16.13
C ARG A 201 12.83 20.14 15.04
N ALA A 202 12.00 19.99 14.01
CA ALA A 202 12.23 19.05 12.91
C ALA A 202 13.34 19.50 11.95
N ILE A 203 13.41 20.81 11.62
CA ILE A 203 14.35 21.34 10.61
C ILE A 203 15.83 21.02 10.93
N PRO A 204 16.34 21.24 12.15
CA PRO A 204 17.73 20.91 12.49
C PRO A 204 18.04 19.42 12.29
N LEU A 205 17.11 18.54 12.69
CA LEU A 205 17.27 17.09 12.51
C LEU A 205 17.29 16.72 11.02
N VAL A 206 16.37 17.27 10.22
CA VAL A 206 16.35 17.07 8.75
C VAL A 206 17.66 17.55 8.13
N ALA A 207 18.17 18.71 8.54
CA ALA A 207 19.43 19.26 8.04
C ALA A 207 20.64 18.37 8.37
N VAL A 208 20.76 17.92 9.63
CA VAL A 208 21.84 17.00 10.04
C VAL A 208 21.79 15.69 9.25
N VAL A 209 20.61 15.09 9.12
CA VAL A 209 20.45 13.84 8.38
C VAL A 209 20.74 14.05 6.88
N LEU A 210 20.37 15.19 6.32
CA LEU A 210 20.70 15.56 4.94
C LEU A 210 22.22 15.72 4.74
N CYS A 211 22.93 16.35 5.68
CA CYS A 211 24.39 16.44 5.63
C CYS A 211 25.04 15.05 5.58
N VAL A 212 24.56 14.12 6.41
CA VAL A 212 25.03 12.71 6.38
C VAL A 212 24.68 12.05 5.04
N ALA A 213 23.46 12.23 4.53
CA ALA A 213 23.04 11.71 3.23
C ALA A 213 23.90 12.24 2.06
N LEU A 214 24.23 13.54 2.09
CA LEU A 214 25.10 14.17 1.08
C LEU A 214 26.56 13.69 1.20
N ALA A 215 27.05 13.39 2.40
CA ALA A 215 28.35 12.77 2.59
C ALA A 215 28.43 11.37 1.95
N LEU A 216 27.28 10.66 1.85
CA LEU A 216 27.18 9.36 1.16
C LEU A 216 27.07 9.47 -0.36
N SER A 217 26.83 10.66 -0.93
CA SER A 217 26.51 10.85 -2.36
C SER A 217 27.50 10.15 -3.31
N ARG A 218 28.81 10.31 -3.10
CA ARG A 218 29.84 9.65 -3.92
C ARG A 218 29.76 8.12 -3.85
N LYS A 219 29.51 7.57 -2.66
CA LYS A 219 29.39 6.12 -2.45
C LYS A 219 28.13 5.59 -3.13
N LEU A 220 27.03 6.36 -3.11
CA LEU A 220 25.77 6.03 -3.80
C LEU A 220 25.90 6.11 -5.32
N ASP A 221 26.64 7.09 -5.84
CA ASP A 221 26.96 7.20 -7.28
C ASP A 221 27.68 5.93 -7.77
N VAL A 222 28.69 5.48 -7.02
CA VAL A 222 29.47 4.27 -7.34
C VAL A 222 28.61 3.01 -7.19
N LEU A 223 27.77 2.94 -6.15
CA LEU A 223 26.82 1.83 -5.95
C LEU A 223 25.84 1.67 -7.12
N GLY A 224 25.50 2.77 -7.80
CA GLY A 224 24.68 2.78 -9.01
C GLY A 224 25.27 2.01 -10.18
N LEU A 225 26.60 1.83 -10.23
CA LEU A 225 27.30 1.06 -11.29
C LEU A 225 27.17 -0.46 -11.12
N GLY A 226 26.71 -0.93 -9.96
CA GLY A 226 26.65 -2.34 -9.62
C GLY A 226 27.37 -2.63 -8.30
N GLU A 227 26.92 -3.68 -7.60
CA GLU A 227 27.48 -4.05 -6.30
C GLU A 227 28.93 -4.55 -6.45
N ASP A 228 29.19 -5.42 -7.42
CA ASP A 228 30.54 -5.97 -7.66
C ASP A 228 31.55 -4.87 -8.02
N THR A 229 31.16 -3.96 -8.92
CA THR A 229 31.96 -2.79 -9.31
C THR A 229 32.19 -1.84 -8.14
N ALA A 230 31.18 -1.61 -7.29
CA ALA A 230 31.32 -0.75 -6.13
C ALA A 230 32.24 -1.36 -5.07
N SER A 231 32.16 -2.69 -4.88
CA SER A 231 33.02 -3.41 -3.95
C SER A 231 34.49 -3.37 -4.39
N SER A 232 34.77 -3.53 -5.70
CA SER A 232 36.14 -3.48 -6.23
C SER A 232 36.74 -2.08 -6.14
N LEU A 233 35.91 -1.03 -6.20
CA LEU A 233 36.28 0.37 -5.97
C LEU A 233 36.39 0.74 -4.48
N GLY A 234 36.30 -0.23 -3.57
CA GLY A 234 36.51 -0.03 -2.13
C GLY A 234 35.33 0.55 -1.35
N VAL A 235 34.12 0.57 -1.94
CA VAL A 235 32.93 1.07 -1.23
C VAL A 235 32.40 -0.01 -0.28
N PRO A 236 32.27 0.26 1.04
CA PRO A 236 31.67 -0.68 1.96
C PRO A 236 30.15 -0.75 1.75
N ILE A 237 29.69 -1.67 0.89
CA ILE A 237 28.28 -1.79 0.45
C ILE A 237 27.34 -1.85 1.66
N ARG A 238 27.64 -2.72 2.63
CA ARG A 238 26.79 -2.96 3.80
C ARG A 238 26.61 -1.69 4.63
N ALA A 239 27.72 -1.07 5.05
CA ALA A 239 27.68 0.15 5.84
C ALA A 239 26.97 1.28 5.10
N THR A 240 27.30 1.48 3.81
CA THR A 240 26.68 2.51 2.98
C THR A 240 25.16 2.34 2.89
N ARG A 241 24.70 1.10 2.66
CA ARG A 241 23.26 0.75 2.63
C ARG A 241 22.61 0.99 3.99
N THR A 242 23.21 0.52 5.09
CA THR A 242 22.67 0.72 6.44
C THR A 242 22.55 2.20 6.79
N VAL A 243 23.59 3.00 6.58
CA VAL A 243 23.52 4.44 6.89
C VAL A 243 22.49 5.15 6.01
N ALA A 244 22.42 4.85 4.71
CA ALA A 244 21.43 5.46 3.83
C ALA A 244 19.98 5.07 4.20
N VAL A 245 19.75 3.82 4.61
CA VAL A 245 18.45 3.37 5.13
C VAL A 245 18.12 4.06 6.45
N LEU A 246 19.07 4.19 7.38
CA LEU A 246 18.86 4.92 8.63
C LEU A 246 18.54 6.39 8.38
N CYS A 247 19.23 7.06 7.44
CA CYS A 247 18.91 8.42 7.05
C CYS A 247 17.47 8.51 6.50
N ALA A 248 17.07 7.59 5.61
CA ALA A 248 15.71 7.56 5.09
C ALA A 248 14.67 7.34 6.21
N VAL A 249 14.92 6.40 7.13
CA VAL A 249 14.04 6.13 8.29
C VAL A 249 13.90 7.37 9.17
N LEU A 250 15.01 8.06 9.50
CA LEU A 250 14.98 9.25 10.33
C LEU A 250 14.23 10.41 9.64
N LEU A 251 14.47 10.65 8.35
CA LEU A 251 13.76 11.66 7.58
C LEU A 251 12.25 11.36 7.51
N THR A 252 11.88 10.12 7.22
CA THR A 252 10.48 9.70 7.16
C THR A 252 9.79 9.73 8.51
N SER A 253 10.45 9.26 9.57
CA SER A 253 9.89 9.29 10.92
C SER A 253 9.66 10.73 11.39
N THR A 254 10.61 11.64 11.09
CA THR A 254 10.46 13.08 11.38
C THR A 254 9.30 13.68 10.59
N ALA A 255 9.16 13.34 9.31
CA ALA A 255 8.07 13.81 8.45
C ALA A 255 6.69 13.33 8.95
N VAL A 256 6.56 12.04 9.26
CA VAL A 256 5.32 11.43 9.78
C VAL A 256 4.98 11.98 11.16
N THR A 257 5.98 12.28 11.99
CA THR A 257 5.77 12.93 13.28
C THR A 257 5.21 14.34 13.13
N LEU A 258 5.68 15.08 12.12
CA LEU A 258 5.24 16.46 11.90
C LEU A 258 3.82 16.50 11.34
N ALA A 259 3.54 15.78 10.25
CA ALA A 259 2.28 15.94 9.51
C ALA A 259 1.44 14.66 9.38
N GLY A 260 1.82 13.57 10.04
CA GLY A 260 1.23 12.26 9.80
C GLY A 260 1.65 11.66 8.45
N PRO A 261 1.06 10.51 8.06
CA PRO A 261 1.32 9.84 6.80
C PRO A 261 0.96 10.72 5.58
N ILE A 262 1.95 11.08 4.76
CA ILE A 262 1.71 11.74 3.46
C ILE A 262 2.17 10.80 2.35
N ALA A 263 1.19 10.21 1.66
CA ALA A 263 1.42 9.24 0.60
C ALA A 263 2.08 9.88 -0.64
N PHE A 264 2.67 9.03 -1.48
CA PHE A 264 3.32 9.34 -2.77
C PHE A 264 4.54 10.25 -2.78
N VAL A 265 4.74 11.17 -1.84
CA VAL A 265 5.82 12.16 -1.95
C VAL A 265 7.19 11.49 -2.06
N GLY A 266 7.45 10.49 -1.20
CA GLY A 266 8.69 9.71 -1.22
C GLY A 266 8.82 8.74 -2.41
N LEU A 267 7.78 8.55 -3.21
CA LEU A 267 7.85 7.76 -4.44
C LEU A 267 7.96 8.68 -5.67
N GLY A 268 7.06 9.65 -5.79
CA GLY A 268 6.91 10.54 -6.94
C GLY A 268 8.01 11.58 -7.06
N ALA A 269 8.44 12.23 -5.97
CA ALA A 269 9.42 13.31 -6.06
C ALA A 269 10.80 12.87 -6.59
N PRO A 270 11.38 11.73 -6.15
CA PRO A 270 12.62 11.22 -6.73
C PRO A 270 12.48 10.81 -8.19
N VAL A 271 11.32 10.27 -8.56
CA VAL A 271 11.03 9.87 -9.94
C VAL A 271 10.95 11.10 -10.85
N LEU A 272 10.26 12.17 -10.41
CA LEU A 272 10.26 13.46 -11.10
C LEU A 272 11.68 14.03 -11.23
N ALA A 273 12.50 13.95 -10.17
CA ALA A 273 13.88 14.41 -10.20
C ALA A 273 14.70 13.67 -11.28
N ARG A 274 14.52 12.35 -11.42
CA ARG A 274 15.19 11.55 -12.46
C ARG A 274 14.71 11.89 -13.87
N LEU A 275 13.44 12.26 -14.05
CA LEU A 275 12.94 12.72 -15.35
C LEU A 275 13.54 14.07 -15.75
N VAL A 276 13.67 14.99 -14.81
CA VAL A 276 14.40 16.24 -15.02
C VAL A 276 15.87 15.94 -15.33
N ALA A 277 16.45 14.94 -14.66
CA ALA A 277 17.82 14.50 -14.92
C ALA A 277 18.02 13.92 -16.33
N GLY A 278 16.98 13.40 -16.96
CA GLY A 278 16.98 12.99 -18.38
C GLY A 278 17.28 14.15 -19.33
N ARG A 279 16.87 15.38 -18.98
CA ARG A 279 17.22 16.61 -19.71
C ARG A 279 18.51 17.23 -19.21
N VAL A 280 18.72 17.25 -17.89
CA VAL A 280 19.90 17.83 -17.25
C VAL A 280 20.73 16.73 -16.59
N ARG A 281 21.65 16.13 -17.35
CA ARG A 281 22.41 14.93 -16.92
C ARG A 281 23.13 15.10 -15.58
N ALA A 282 23.52 16.32 -15.22
CA ALA A 282 24.19 16.61 -13.95
C ALA A 282 23.37 16.20 -12.71
N LEU A 283 22.04 16.23 -12.81
CA LEU A 283 21.13 15.89 -11.72
C LEU A 283 21.12 14.38 -11.38
N HIS A 284 21.70 13.52 -12.24
CA HIS A 284 21.87 12.09 -11.91
C HIS A 284 22.83 11.85 -10.74
N ARG A 285 23.72 12.79 -10.44
CA ARG A 285 24.64 12.69 -9.29
C ARG A 285 23.86 12.83 -8.00
N HIS A 286 24.09 11.93 -7.06
CA HIS A 286 23.34 11.92 -5.79
C HIS A 286 23.48 13.22 -4.99
N ALA A 287 24.60 13.93 -5.14
CA ALA A 287 24.80 15.24 -4.53
C ALA A 287 23.76 16.30 -4.97
N LEU A 288 23.24 16.20 -6.20
CA LEU A 288 22.19 17.08 -6.72
C LEU A 288 20.82 16.40 -6.73
N LEU A 289 20.77 15.08 -6.90
CA LEU A 289 19.54 14.29 -6.91
C LEU A 289 18.83 14.34 -5.56
N ILE A 290 19.56 14.19 -4.44
CA ILE A 290 18.95 14.14 -3.10
C ILE A 290 18.30 15.49 -2.76
N PRO A 291 18.98 16.65 -2.88
CA PRO A 291 18.34 17.95 -2.69
C PRO A 291 17.24 18.23 -3.73
N GLY A 292 17.45 17.87 -5.00
CA GLY A 292 16.47 18.08 -6.05
C GLY A 292 15.17 17.30 -5.82
N ALA A 293 15.27 16.05 -5.36
CA ALA A 293 14.12 15.25 -4.95
C ALA A 293 13.43 15.83 -3.71
N GLY A 294 14.19 16.34 -2.74
CA GLY A 294 13.63 17.06 -1.59
C GLY A 294 12.84 18.31 -2.02
N LEU A 295 13.41 19.18 -2.83
CA LEU A 295 12.73 20.39 -3.32
C LEU A 295 11.48 20.05 -4.14
N LEU A 296 11.54 19.05 -5.02
CA LEU A 296 10.36 18.57 -5.74
C LEU A 296 9.30 18.00 -4.79
N GLY A 297 9.69 17.33 -3.71
CA GLY A 297 8.77 16.85 -2.69
C GLY A 297 8.08 17.98 -1.94
N ALA A 298 8.82 19.01 -1.53
CA ALA A 298 8.26 20.23 -0.95
C ALA A 298 7.27 20.91 -1.91
N LEU A 299 7.66 21.05 -3.18
CA LEU A 299 6.80 21.64 -4.20
C LEU A 299 5.51 20.84 -4.42
N LEU A 300 5.58 19.51 -4.48
CA LEU A 300 4.40 18.64 -4.63
C LEU A 300 3.42 18.80 -3.47
N VAL A 301 3.92 18.79 -2.23
CA VAL A 301 3.10 18.94 -1.02
C VAL A 301 2.43 20.31 -0.98
N LEU A 302 3.18 21.38 -1.24
CA LEU A 302 2.64 22.74 -1.24
C LEU A 302 1.63 22.97 -2.37
N LEU A 303 1.90 22.47 -3.58
CA LEU A 303 0.95 22.57 -4.69
C LEU A 303 -0.34 21.79 -4.41
N ALA A 304 -0.24 20.59 -3.83
CA ALA A 304 -1.42 19.81 -3.45
C ALA A 304 -2.27 20.54 -2.39
N ASP A 305 -1.64 21.08 -1.35
CA ASP A 305 -2.34 21.80 -0.28
C ASP A 305 -2.95 23.13 -0.78
N ALA A 306 -2.20 23.92 -1.54
CA ALA A 306 -2.66 25.21 -2.08
C ALA A 306 -3.73 25.05 -3.18
N SER A 307 -3.63 24.03 -4.04
CA SER A 307 -4.63 23.79 -5.08
C SER A 307 -5.96 23.33 -4.49
N LEU A 308 -5.93 22.46 -3.47
CA LEU A 308 -7.15 22.01 -2.78
C LEU A 308 -7.93 23.19 -2.19
N ARG A 309 -7.23 24.09 -1.48
CA ARG A 309 -7.82 25.30 -0.89
C ARG A 309 -8.32 26.29 -1.95
N ALA A 310 -7.63 26.40 -3.09
CA ALA A 310 -8.10 27.24 -4.18
C ALA A 310 -9.39 26.71 -4.81
N VAL A 311 -9.57 25.39 -4.88
CA VAL A 311 -10.76 24.75 -5.48
C VAL A 311 -11.94 24.69 -4.50
N MET A 312 -11.70 24.33 -3.24
CA MET A 312 -12.76 24.11 -2.25
C MET A 312 -13.04 25.33 -1.35
N GLY A 313 -12.27 26.40 -1.49
CA GLY A 313 -12.23 27.49 -0.52
C GLY A 313 -11.49 27.10 0.77
N ALA A 314 -11.12 28.12 1.56
CA ALA A 314 -10.31 27.90 2.76
C ALA A 314 -11.04 27.12 3.86
N GLU A 315 -12.34 27.34 4.05
CA GLU A 315 -13.15 26.60 5.04
C GLU A 315 -13.37 25.15 4.62
N GLY A 316 -13.76 24.92 3.36
CA GLY A 316 -13.95 23.57 2.82
C GLY A 316 -12.68 22.73 2.93
N ALA A 317 -11.53 23.30 2.59
CA ALA A 317 -10.24 22.63 2.66
C ALA A 317 -9.68 22.46 4.09
N ALA A 318 -10.15 23.23 5.08
CA ALA A 318 -9.75 23.01 6.47
C ALA A 318 -10.24 21.66 7.01
N SER A 319 -11.35 21.15 6.48
CA SER A 319 -11.92 19.84 6.83
C SER A 319 -11.21 18.65 6.15
N VAL A 320 -10.32 18.91 5.20
CA VAL A 320 -9.70 17.88 4.36
C VAL A 320 -8.21 17.76 4.68
N PRO A 321 -7.77 16.60 5.20
CA PRO A 321 -6.35 16.34 5.44
C PRO A 321 -5.51 16.44 4.16
N THR A 322 -4.35 17.07 4.26
CA THR A 322 -3.46 17.39 3.13
C THR A 322 -2.86 16.16 2.43
N GLY A 323 -2.83 15.00 3.07
CA GLY A 323 -2.36 13.78 2.42
C GLY A 323 -3.29 13.31 1.31
N ILE A 324 -4.59 13.62 1.37
CA ILE A 324 -5.58 13.28 0.33
C ILE A 324 -5.28 13.97 -1.02
N PRO A 325 -5.21 15.32 -1.11
CA PRO A 325 -4.89 15.97 -2.38
C PRO A 325 -3.47 15.61 -2.86
N THR A 326 -2.53 15.37 -1.94
CA THR A 326 -1.17 14.95 -2.29
C THR A 326 -1.17 13.57 -2.93
N ALA A 327 -1.95 12.63 -2.41
CA ALA A 327 -2.10 11.30 -2.98
C ALA A 327 -2.79 11.32 -4.36
N LEU A 328 -3.83 12.16 -4.53
CA LEU A 328 -4.49 12.35 -5.82
C LEU A 328 -3.53 12.94 -6.87
N LEU A 329 -2.78 13.99 -6.52
CA LEU A 329 -1.78 14.59 -7.40
C LEU A 329 -0.70 13.56 -7.75
N GLY A 330 -0.20 12.82 -6.76
CA GLY A 330 0.79 11.75 -6.95
C GLY A 330 0.30 10.65 -7.88
N ALA A 331 -0.96 10.22 -7.73
CA ALA A 331 -1.60 9.23 -8.59
C ALA A 331 -1.64 9.70 -10.06
N VAL A 332 -2.08 10.93 -10.31
CA VAL A 332 -2.11 11.52 -11.65
C VAL A 332 -0.70 11.60 -12.23
N VAL A 333 0.28 12.09 -11.47
CA VAL A 333 1.67 12.20 -11.91
C VAL A 333 2.25 10.84 -12.31
N ILE A 334 2.03 9.80 -11.50
CA ILE A 334 2.52 8.45 -11.81
C ILE A 334 1.84 7.88 -13.06
N VAL A 335 0.52 8.04 -13.20
CA VAL A 335 -0.20 7.52 -14.37
C VAL A 335 0.28 8.23 -15.63
N VAL A 336 0.37 9.56 -15.62
CA VAL A 336 0.89 10.35 -16.74
C VAL A 336 2.33 9.95 -17.08
N LEU A 337 3.14 9.69 -16.06
CA LEU A 337 4.50 9.22 -16.28
C LEU A 337 4.52 7.83 -16.91
N ALA A 338 3.73 6.89 -16.40
CA ALA A 338 3.64 5.53 -16.93
C ALA A 338 3.25 5.52 -18.41
N LEU A 339 2.39 6.45 -18.82
CA LEU A 339 2.00 6.66 -20.22
C LEU A 339 3.12 7.26 -21.08
N ARG A 340 4.07 8.00 -20.49
CA ARG A 340 5.21 8.63 -21.18
C ARG A 340 6.48 7.78 -21.15
N LEU A 341 6.58 6.80 -20.25
CA LEU A 341 7.67 5.84 -20.22
C LEU A 341 7.66 5.03 -21.52
N ARG A 342 8.64 5.31 -22.37
CA ARG A 342 9.06 4.41 -23.46
C ARG A 342 9.86 3.28 -22.82
N ASP A 343 9.65 2.05 -23.30
CA ASP A 343 10.27 0.82 -22.84
C ASP A 343 11.64 1.05 -22.19
N ALA A 344 11.65 1.19 -20.86
CA ALA A 344 12.88 1.05 -20.13
C ALA A 344 13.25 -0.42 -20.34
N GLY A 345 14.29 -0.66 -21.13
CA GLY A 345 14.80 -2.00 -21.39
C GLY A 345 14.92 -2.80 -20.08
N PRO A 346 14.89 -4.14 -20.17
CA PRO A 346 14.56 -5.02 -19.06
C PRO A 346 15.30 -4.59 -17.79
N VAL A 347 14.55 -4.14 -16.78
CA VAL A 347 15.08 -4.07 -15.42
C VAL A 347 15.58 -5.48 -15.14
N ARG A 348 16.90 -5.63 -14.95
CA ARG A 348 17.53 -6.93 -14.65
C ARG A 348 16.75 -7.59 -13.52
N GLN A 349 15.93 -8.57 -13.87
CA GLN A 349 15.16 -9.32 -12.90
C GLN A 349 16.15 -10.13 -12.06
N PRO A 350 15.95 -10.24 -10.74
CA PRO A 350 16.73 -11.18 -9.95
C PRO A 350 16.58 -12.57 -10.58
N PRO A 351 17.64 -13.40 -10.60
CA PRO A 351 17.53 -14.76 -11.10
C PRO A 351 16.33 -15.41 -10.43
N GLN A 352 15.33 -15.81 -11.22
CA GLN A 352 14.23 -16.60 -10.69
C GLN A 352 14.87 -17.77 -9.97
N ALA A 353 14.55 -17.95 -8.68
CA ALA A 353 14.97 -19.13 -7.95
C ALA A 353 14.57 -20.31 -8.81
N ARG A 354 15.55 -21.03 -9.38
CA ARG A 354 15.31 -22.20 -10.23
C ARG A 354 14.43 -23.13 -9.40
N ALA A 355 13.13 -23.13 -9.69
CA ALA A 355 12.22 -23.97 -8.96
C ALA A 355 12.52 -25.39 -9.40
N ALA A 356 13.29 -26.10 -8.57
CA ALA A 356 13.64 -27.48 -8.81
C ALA A 356 12.37 -28.25 -9.18
N THR A 357 12.44 -29.05 -10.25
CA THR A 357 11.33 -29.89 -10.66
C THR A 357 11.06 -30.90 -9.54
N ARG A 358 10.02 -30.67 -8.75
CA ARG A 358 9.62 -31.60 -7.68
C ARG A 358 9.09 -32.90 -8.30
N SER A 359 9.33 -34.02 -7.64
CA SER A 359 8.84 -35.33 -8.09
C SER A 359 7.32 -35.40 -8.06
N ARG A 360 6.73 -36.32 -8.86
CA ARG A 360 5.27 -36.56 -8.84
C ARG A 360 4.79 -36.98 -7.45
N ARG A 361 5.59 -37.77 -6.72
CA ARG A 361 5.28 -38.19 -5.35
C ARG A 361 5.18 -36.99 -4.40
N SER A 362 6.15 -36.06 -4.46
CA SER A 362 6.11 -34.82 -3.65
C SER A 362 4.88 -33.97 -3.95
N PHE A 363 4.49 -33.86 -5.22
CA PHE A 363 3.27 -33.15 -5.61
C PHE A 363 2.02 -33.80 -4.99
N LEU A 364 1.88 -35.12 -5.12
CA LEU A 364 0.73 -35.84 -4.56
C LEU A 364 0.67 -35.71 -3.04
N LEU A 365 1.79 -35.84 -2.33
CA LEU A 365 1.85 -35.66 -0.87
C LEU A 365 1.45 -34.25 -0.43
N VAL A 366 1.88 -33.22 -1.17
CA VAL A 366 1.48 -31.83 -0.85
C VAL A 366 -0.01 -31.62 -1.11
N VAL A 367 -0.54 -32.14 -2.21
CA VAL A 367 -1.97 -32.02 -2.53
C VAL A 367 -2.81 -32.76 -1.48
N THR A 368 -2.47 -34.01 -1.15
CA THR A 368 -3.21 -34.77 -0.12
C THR A 368 -3.12 -34.09 1.23
N GLY A 369 -1.94 -33.62 1.63
CA GLY A 369 -1.76 -32.85 2.86
C GLY A 369 -2.58 -31.56 2.88
N ALA A 370 -2.63 -30.82 1.77
CA ALA A 370 -3.42 -29.59 1.66
C ALA A 370 -4.93 -29.85 1.68
N VAL A 371 -5.41 -30.94 1.07
CA VAL A 371 -6.81 -31.37 1.12
C VAL A 371 -7.20 -31.77 2.54
N VAL A 372 -6.37 -32.57 3.23
CA VAL A 372 -6.61 -32.95 4.64
C VAL A 372 -6.62 -31.72 5.54
N LEU A 373 -5.67 -30.80 5.35
CA LEU A 373 -5.62 -29.54 6.10
C LEU A 373 -6.86 -28.68 5.86
N LEU A 374 -7.33 -28.59 4.61
CA LEU A 374 -8.55 -27.87 4.27
C LEU A 374 -9.79 -28.52 4.90
N ALA A 375 -9.91 -29.85 4.82
CA ALA A 375 -11.02 -30.56 5.45
C ALA A 375 -11.03 -30.36 6.98
N GLY A 376 -9.86 -30.43 7.62
CA GLY A 376 -9.71 -30.11 9.04
C GLY A 376 -10.06 -28.66 9.37
N ALA A 377 -9.60 -27.70 8.57
CA ALA A 377 -9.92 -26.29 8.73
C ALA A 377 -11.43 -26.01 8.56
N VAL A 378 -12.09 -26.66 7.59
CA VAL A 378 -13.54 -26.58 7.40
C VAL A 378 -14.28 -27.18 8.59
N LEU A 379 -13.85 -28.36 9.08
CA LEU A 379 -14.49 -29.01 10.23
C LEU A 379 -14.39 -28.13 11.47
N VAL A 380 -13.20 -27.66 11.83
CA VAL A 380 -13.00 -26.70 12.93
C VAL A 380 -13.75 -25.40 12.65
N GLY A 381 -13.77 -24.97 11.39
CA GLY A 381 -14.52 -23.83 10.88
C GLY A 381 -16.04 -23.96 11.03
N ILE A 382 -16.60 -25.15 11.12
CA ILE A 382 -18.03 -25.30 11.38
C ILE A 382 -18.28 -25.44 12.89
N LEU A 383 -17.38 -26.12 13.61
CA LEU A 383 -17.55 -26.41 15.03
C LEU A 383 -17.20 -25.24 15.97
N ALA A 384 -16.20 -24.44 15.64
CA ALA A 384 -15.71 -23.37 16.50
C ALA A 384 -16.56 -22.08 16.37
N GLY A 385 -16.70 -21.31 17.43
CA GLY A 385 -17.44 -20.05 17.43
C GLY A 385 -17.68 -19.56 18.86
N SER A 386 -18.67 -18.69 19.05
CA SER A 386 -19.13 -18.31 20.40
C SER A 386 -19.63 -19.52 21.21
N LEU A 387 -20.20 -20.50 20.51
CA LEU A 387 -20.59 -21.80 21.04
C LEU A 387 -19.73 -22.89 20.37
N TRP A 388 -19.00 -23.67 21.15
CA TRP A 388 -18.27 -24.82 20.62
C TRP A 388 -19.23 -26.00 20.41
N LEU A 389 -19.37 -26.42 19.15
CA LEU A 389 -20.20 -27.55 18.76
C LEU A 389 -19.38 -28.83 18.70
N ARG A 390 -20.07 -29.97 18.80
CA ARG A 390 -19.48 -31.31 18.67
C ARG A 390 -19.76 -31.89 17.30
N THR A 391 -18.99 -32.90 16.89
CA THR A 391 -19.21 -33.60 15.63
C THR A 391 -20.56 -34.32 15.57
N GLY A 392 -21.12 -34.74 16.70
CA GLY A 392 -22.48 -35.29 16.78
C GLY A 392 -23.56 -34.27 16.40
N ASP A 393 -23.35 -32.99 16.71
CA ASP A 393 -24.30 -31.91 16.41
C ASP A 393 -24.43 -31.69 14.90
N LEU A 394 -23.33 -31.87 14.15
CA LEU A 394 -23.35 -31.86 12.69
C LEU A 394 -24.23 -32.97 12.12
N VAL A 395 -24.16 -34.17 12.71
CA VAL A 395 -24.96 -35.32 12.25
C VAL A 395 -26.44 -35.04 12.47
N LEU A 396 -26.81 -34.53 13.65
CA LEU A 396 -28.18 -34.15 13.95
C LEU A 396 -28.69 -33.03 13.03
N TRP A 397 -27.85 -32.05 12.69
CA TRP A 397 -28.22 -30.96 11.79
C TRP A 397 -28.44 -31.46 10.36
N VAL A 398 -27.56 -32.30 9.84
CA VAL A 398 -27.73 -32.93 8.51
C VAL A 398 -28.99 -33.81 8.47
N GLN A 399 -29.35 -34.44 9.59
CA GLN A 399 -30.58 -35.24 9.72
C GLN A 399 -31.84 -34.38 9.92
N GLY A 400 -31.72 -33.06 10.09
CA GLY A 400 -32.84 -32.17 10.38
C GLY A 400 -33.42 -32.33 11.80
N THR A 401 -32.68 -32.95 12.72
CA THR A 401 -33.09 -33.24 14.10
C THR A 401 -32.28 -32.47 15.15
N ALA A 402 -31.40 -31.56 14.73
CA ALA A 402 -30.65 -30.72 15.65
C ALA A 402 -31.57 -29.79 16.46
N PRO A 403 -31.29 -29.58 17.76
CA PRO A 403 -31.94 -28.53 18.54
C PRO A 403 -31.83 -27.16 17.87
N ASP A 404 -32.87 -26.34 17.96
CA ASP A 404 -32.98 -25.01 17.33
C ASP A 404 -31.73 -24.14 17.42
N LEU A 405 -31.12 -24.04 18.61
CA LEU A 405 -29.92 -23.22 18.83
C LEU A 405 -28.72 -23.75 18.01
N ILE A 406 -28.56 -25.07 17.95
CA ILE A 406 -27.49 -25.74 17.20
C ILE A 406 -27.76 -25.61 15.71
N GLY A 407 -29.01 -25.83 15.28
CA GLY A 407 -29.43 -25.68 13.89
C GLY A 407 -29.13 -24.30 13.34
N ARG A 408 -29.62 -23.24 14.03
CA ARG A 408 -29.35 -21.85 13.64
C ARG A 408 -27.86 -21.51 13.64
N ALA A 409 -27.10 -22.01 14.62
CA ALA A 409 -25.66 -21.78 14.65
C ALA A 409 -24.94 -22.41 13.44
N LEU A 410 -25.38 -23.58 12.98
CA LEU A 410 -24.82 -24.25 11.80
C LEU A 410 -25.29 -23.62 10.49
N ASP A 411 -26.55 -23.17 10.42
CA ASP A 411 -27.10 -22.44 9.28
C ASP A 411 -26.37 -21.11 9.03
N ASP A 412 -25.92 -20.43 10.08
CA ASP A 412 -25.10 -19.22 9.97
C ASP A 412 -23.63 -19.52 9.64
N ARG A 413 -23.08 -20.64 10.13
CA ARG A 413 -21.66 -20.98 9.98
C ARG A 413 -21.33 -21.61 8.65
N MET A 414 -22.20 -22.47 8.11
CA MET A 414 -21.92 -23.16 6.84
C MET A 414 -21.65 -22.14 5.72
N PRO A 415 -22.55 -21.18 5.41
CA PRO A 415 -22.34 -20.28 4.29
C PRO A 415 -21.12 -19.38 4.49
N ARG A 416 -20.84 -19.02 5.75
CA ARG A 416 -19.65 -18.27 6.15
C ARG A 416 -18.35 -19.03 5.87
N VAL A 417 -18.26 -20.30 6.25
CA VAL A 417 -17.10 -21.16 5.98
C VAL A 417 -16.95 -21.42 4.48
N ALA A 418 -18.07 -21.66 3.79
CA ALA A 418 -18.06 -21.84 2.33
C ALA A 418 -17.57 -20.59 1.61
N ALA A 419 -18.02 -19.39 2.01
CA ALA A 419 -17.54 -18.12 1.50
C ALA A 419 -16.03 -17.96 1.71
N ALA A 420 -15.52 -18.25 2.92
CA ALA A 420 -14.10 -18.17 3.24
C ALA A 420 -13.26 -19.09 2.35
N VAL A 421 -13.66 -20.36 2.21
CA VAL A 421 -12.92 -21.34 1.40
C VAL A 421 -12.94 -20.99 -0.08
N LEU A 422 -14.12 -20.69 -0.65
CA LEU A 422 -14.25 -20.43 -2.08
C LEU A 422 -13.62 -19.11 -2.49
N ALA A 423 -13.78 -18.05 -1.70
CA ALA A 423 -13.11 -16.79 -1.98
C ALA A 423 -11.58 -16.91 -1.78
N GLY A 424 -11.12 -17.64 -0.77
CA GLY A 424 -9.70 -17.95 -0.58
C GLY A 424 -9.11 -18.71 -1.78
N ALA A 425 -9.84 -19.70 -2.31
CA ALA A 425 -9.44 -20.43 -3.51
C ALA A 425 -9.43 -19.52 -4.76
N ALA A 426 -10.45 -18.66 -4.93
CA ALA A 426 -10.54 -17.69 -6.02
C ALA A 426 -9.38 -16.68 -6.00
N LEU A 427 -9.04 -16.14 -4.82
CA LEU A 427 -7.89 -15.25 -4.65
C LEU A 427 -6.56 -15.97 -4.89
N GLY A 428 -6.42 -17.24 -4.48
CA GLY A 428 -5.26 -18.06 -4.80
C GLY A 428 -5.09 -18.30 -6.30
N LEU A 429 -6.19 -18.58 -7.02
CA LEU A 429 -6.21 -18.74 -8.46
C LEU A 429 -5.91 -17.43 -9.20
N ALA A 430 -6.55 -16.33 -8.80
CA ALA A 430 -6.31 -14.99 -9.34
C ALA A 430 -4.86 -14.55 -9.11
N GLY A 431 -4.30 -14.82 -7.93
CA GLY A 431 -2.89 -14.58 -7.61
C GLY A 431 -1.92 -15.31 -8.54
N CYS A 432 -2.17 -16.60 -8.80
CA CYS A 432 -1.41 -17.36 -9.81
C CYS A 432 -1.46 -16.67 -11.18
N ALA A 433 -2.64 -16.30 -11.66
CA ALA A 433 -2.80 -15.67 -12.97
C ALA A 433 -2.09 -14.31 -13.06
N VAL A 434 -2.24 -13.45 -12.05
CA VAL A 434 -1.61 -12.11 -12.02
C VAL A 434 -0.09 -12.20 -11.97
N GLN A 435 0.46 -13.02 -11.08
CA GLN A 435 1.91 -13.14 -10.91
C GLN A 435 2.59 -13.65 -12.18
N SER A 436 1.92 -14.52 -12.93
CA SER A 436 2.43 -15.08 -14.17
C SER A 436 2.29 -14.13 -15.35
N ALA A 437 1.15 -13.45 -15.47
CA ALA A 437 0.94 -12.45 -16.52
C ALA A 437 1.91 -11.26 -16.40
N VAL A 438 2.14 -10.80 -15.16
CA VAL A 438 3.02 -9.65 -14.87
C VAL A 438 4.48 -10.06 -14.71
N ARG A 439 4.78 -11.36 -14.59
CA ARG A 439 6.12 -11.90 -14.28
C ARG A 439 6.72 -11.31 -13.01
N ASN A 440 5.87 -11.08 -12.01
CA ASN A 440 6.28 -10.53 -10.73
C ASN A 440 5.70 -11.40 -9.61
N PRO A 441 6.54 -12.13 -8.83
CA PRO A 441 6.05 -13.01 -7.76
C PRO A 441 5.40 -12.24 -6.60
N LEU A 442 5.48 -10.92 -6.61
CA LEU A 442 4.94 -10.01 -5.61
C LEU A 442 3.67 -9.32 -6.07
N ALA A 443 3.29 -9.52 -7.33
CA ALA A 443 2.03 -9.01 -7.81
C ALA A 443 0.89 -9.76 -7.11
N GLU A 444 -0.14 -9.01 -6.73
CA GLU A 444 -1.38 -9.55 -6.20
C GLU A 444 -2.55 -8.96 -7.01
N PRO A 445 -3.74 -9.57 -6.94
CA PRO A 445 -4.91 -9.08 -7.66
C PRO A 445 -5.28 -7.61 -7.36
N GLY A 446 -4.86 -7.06 -6.21
CA GLY A 446 -5.04 -5.65 -5.89
C GLY A 446 -4.39 -4.68 -6.88
N VAL A 447 -3.32 -5.09 -7.56
CA VAL A 447 -2.65 -4.29 -8.61
C VAL A 447 -3.54 -4.08 -9.84
N LEU A 448 -4.58 -4.92 -10.01
CA LEU A 448 -5.61 -4.73 -11.05
C LEU A 448 -6.54 -3.54 -10.75
N GLY A 449 -6.41 -2.90 -9.58
CA GLY A 449 -7.25 -1.79 -9.13
C GLY A 449 -8.64 -2.18 -8.62
N ILE A 450 -8.99 -3.47 -8.69
CA ILE A 450 -10.31 -4.00 -8.33
C ILE A 450 -10.59 -3.76 -6.85
N THR A 451 -9.60 -4.00 -6.01
CA THR A 451 -9.70 -3.80 -4.56
C THR A 451 -9.99 -2.35 -4.20
N ALA A 452 -9.27 -1.40 -4.82
CA ALA A 452 -9.45 0.02 -4.59
C ALA A 452 -10.78 0.54 -5.17
N GLY A 453 -11.13 0.10 -6.38
CA GLY A 453 -12.41 0.42 -7.01
C GLY A 453 -13.60 -0.10 -6.20
N ALA A 454 -13.56 -1.37 -5.79
CA ALA A 454 -14.61 -1.99 -4.99
C ALA A 454 -14.76 -1.37 -3.61
N GLY A 455 -13.63 -0.98 -2.99
CA GLY A 455 -13.64 -0.19 -1.77
C GLY A 455 -14.35 1.14 -1.97
N LEU A 456 -14.01 1.89 -3.03
CA LEU A 456 -14.65 3.16 -3.35
C LEU A 456 -16.16 2.99 -3.60
N GLY A 457 -16.58 2.00 -4.38
CA GLY A 457 -18.00 1.76 -4.65
C GLY A 457 -18.81 1.47 -3.38
N ALA A 458 -18.24 0.67 -2.47
CA ALA A 458 -18.89 0.38 -1.21
C ALA A 458 -18.95 1.59 -0.27
N VAL A 459 -17.84 2.35 -0.16
CA VAL A 459 -17.81 3.60 0.62
C VAL A 459 -18.85 4.57 0.07
N ALA A 460 -18.89 4.79 -1.24
CA ALA A 460 -19.83 5.69 -1.88
C ALA A 460 -21.29 5.33 -1.56
N VAL A 461 -21.67 4.04 -1.56
CA VAL A 461 -23.03 3.61 -1.18
C VAL A 461 -23.31 3.88 0.29
N VAL A 462 -22.37 3.58 1.19
CA VAL A 462 -22.56 3.80 2.64
C VAL A 462 -22.66 5.30 2.97
N THR A 463 -21.94 6.16 2.23
CA THR A 463 -21.92 7.61 2.49
C THR A 463 -23.00 8.40 1.76
N SER A 464 -23.74 7.79 0.83
CA SER A 464 -24.76 8.48 0.01
C SER A 464 -26.20 8.25 0.50
N ASP A 465 -26.38 7.50 1.59
CA ASP A 465 -27.69 7.13 2.16
C ASP A 465 -28.68 6.57 1.13
N LEU A 466 -28.18 5.97 0.05
CA LEU A 466 -29.00 5.43 -1.02
C LEU A 466 -29.83 4.23 -0.52
N PRO A 467 -31.12 4.17 -0.85
CA PRO A 467 -31.94 3.01 -0.56
C PRO A 467 -31.45 1.81 -1.39
N GLY A 468 -31.33 0.64 -0.76
CA GLY A 468 -30.86 -0.57 -1.45
C GLY A 468 -30.00 -1.50 -0.60
N GLY A 469 -29.56 -1.04 0.57
CA GLY A 469 -28.91 -1.87 1.58
C GLY A 469 -27.70 -2.64 1.06
N ARG A 470 -27.61 -3.92 1.44
CA ARG A 470 -26.46 -4.78 1.11
C ARG A 470 -26.35 -5.16 -0.38
N PRO A 471 -27.42 -5.50 -1.11
CA PRO A 471 -27.33 -5.81 -2.54
C PRO A 471 -26.76 -4.66 -3.37
N LEU A 472 -27.21 -3.42 -3.12
CA LEU A 472 -26.68 -2.24 -3.81
C LEU A 472 -25.19 -2.03 -3.52
N LEU A 473 -24.78 -2.20 -2.26
CA LEU A 473 -23.39 -2.10 -1.84
C LEU A 473 -22.51 -3.10 -2.60
N ILE A 474 -22.94 -4.37 -2.68
CA ILE A 474 -22.23 -5.43 -3.41
C ILE A 474 -22.15 -5.10 -4.90
N ALA A 475 -23.27 -4.71 -5.53
CA ALA A 475 -23.31 -4.38 -6.94
C ALA A 475 -22.39 -3.19 -7.27
N ALA A 476 -22.45 -2.12 -6.46
CA ALA A 476 -21.57 -0.97 -6.61
C ALA A 476 -20.10 -1.35 -6.47
N ALA A 477 -19.74 -2.17 -5.48
CA ALA A 477 -18.37 -2.64 -5.27
C ALA A 477 -17.85 -3.46 -6.48
N VAL A 478 -18.64 -4.40 -7.00
CA VAL A 478 -18.25 -5.22 -8.15
C VAL A 478 -18.10 -4.36 -9.41
N VAL A 479 -19.09 -3.51 -9.71
CA VAL A 479 -19.11 -2.66 -10.91
C VAL A 479 -17.95 -1.68 -10.90
N THR A 480 -17.72 -0.96 -9.80
CA THR A 480 -16.61 0.00 -9.69
C THR A 480 -15.24 -0.69 -9.70
N GLY A 481 -15.12 -1.88 -9.11
CA GLY A 481 -13.91 -2.69 -9.19
C GLY A 481 -13.57 -3.10 -10.62
N LEU A 482 -14.55 -3.62 -11.37
CA LEU A 482 -14.38 -4.01 -12.78
C LEU A 482 -14.16 -2.80 -13.70
N ALA A 483 -14.87 -1.69 -13.46
CA ALA A 483 -14.67 -0.43 -14.20
C ALA A 483 -13.24 0.12 -13.99
N THR A 484 -12.71 0.00 -12.78
CA THR A 484 -11.32 0.39 -12.48
C THR A 484 -10.33 -0.49 -13.24
N PHE A 485 -10.53 -1.81 -13.25
CA PHE A 485 -9.70 -2.72 -14.05
C PHE A 485 -9.75 -2.36 -15.55
N ALA A 486 -10.96 -2.10 -16.08
CA ALA A 486 -11.13 -1.69 -17.47
C ALA A 486 -10.38 -0.38 -17.80
N LEU A 487 -10.45 0.61 -16.90
CA LEU A 487 -9.70 1.87 -17.03
C LEU A 487 -8.18 1.62 -17.06
N ILE A 488 -7.65 0.84 -16.11
CA ILE A 488 -6.22 0.51 -16.05
C ILE A 488 -5.80 -0.23 -17.31
N ALA A 489 -6.58 -1.22 -17.76
CA ALA A 489 -6.30 -1.98 -18.96
C ALA A 489 -6.29 -1.08 -20.22
N LEU A 490 -7.26 -0.17 -20.35
CA LEU A 490 -7.34 0.78 -21.46
C LEU A 490 -6.13 1.72 -21.50
N LEU A 491 -5.73 2.26 -20.34
CA LEU A 491 -4.57 3.14 -20.23
C LEU A 491 -3.26 2.39 -20.51
N ALA A 492 -3.16 1.14 -20.06
CA ALA A 492 -1.98 0.31 -20.27
C ALA A 492 -1.85 -0.19 -21.73
N TRP A 493 -2.94 -0.32 -22.47
CA TRP A 493 -2.97 -0.88 -23.83
C TRP A 493 -2.28 0.00 -24.89
N ARG A 494 -2.07 1.30 -24.62
CA ARG A 494 -1.51 2.25 -25.59
C ARG A 494 -0.07 1.89 -26.01
N GLY A 495 0.09 1.35 -27.22
CA GLY A 495 1.42 0.98 -27.77
C GLY A 495 1.90 -0.42 -27.40
N GLY A 496 1.01 -1.29 -26.90
CA GLY A 496 1.32 -2.69 -26.53
C GLY A 496 1.17 -2.96 -25.03
N PHE A 497 0.95 -4.24 -24.67
CA PHE A 497 0.77 -4.65 -23.27
C PHE A 497 2.12 -4.83 -22.56
N LEU A 498 2.52 -3.82 -21.78
CA LEU A 498 3.74 -3.82 -20.98
C LEU A 498 3.41 -4.06 -19.50
N PRO A 499 3.92 -5.15 -18.88
CA PRO A 499 3.65 -5.46 -17.47
C PRO A 499 4.00 -4.34 -16.50
N ASP A 500 5.18 -3.73 -16.66
CA ASP A 500 5.65 -2.68 -15.74
C ASP A 500 4.76 -1.43 -15.80
N ARG A 501 4.32 -1.05 -17.02
CA ARG A 501 3.37 0.04 -17.21
C ARG A 501 2.03 -0.29 -16.57
N PHE A 502 1.52 -1.50 -16.77
CA PHE A 502 0.26 -1.96 -16.20
C PHE A 502 0.29 -1.87 -14.66
N VAL A 503 1.36 -2.36 -14.04
CA VAL A 503 1.55 -2.29 -12.57
C VAL A 503 1.63 -0.85 -12.10
N LEU A 504 2.38 0.01 -12.78
CA LEU A 504 2.55 1.41 -12.38
C LEU A 504 1.25 2.21 -12.47
N ILE A 505 0.47 2.01 -13.55
CA ILE A 505 -0.88 2.60 -13.68
C ILE A 505 -1.80 2.04 -12.59
N GLY A 506 -1.76 0.73 -12.34
CA GLY A 506 -2.54 0.07 -11.30
C GLY A 506 -2.28 0.62 -9.90
N ILE A 507 -1.01 0.79 -9.52
CA ILE A 507 -0.59 1.41 -8.25
C ILE A 507 -1.08 2.86 -8.19
N GLY A 508 -0.89 3.64 -9.27
CA GLY A 508 -1.33 5.03 -9.35
C GLY A 508 -2.84 5.17 -9.15
N CYS A 509 -3.64 4.45 -9.93
CA CYS A 509 -5.09 4.42 -9.81
C CYS A 509 -5.54 3.91 -8.43
N GLY A 510 -4.89 2.87 -7.90
CA GLY A 510 -5.19 2.28 -6.59
C GLY A 510 -5.12 3.32 -5.47
N TYR A 511 -3.98 3.98 -5.30
CA TYR A 511 -3.86 5.02 -4.27
C TYR A 511 -4.77 6.23 -4.54
N GLY A 512 -4.99 6.61 -5.81
CA GLY A 512 -5.92 7.69 -6.16
C GLY A 512 -7.35 7.38 -5.67
N LEU A 513 -7.85 6.18 -5.95
CA LEU A 513 -9.16 5.72 -5.51
C LEU A 513 -9.24 5.52 -3.99
N SER A 514 -8.16 5.07 -3.36
CA SER A 514 -8.05 5.02 -1.89
C SER A 514 -8.13 6.42 -1.29
N ALA A 515 -7.49 7.44 -1.88
CA ALA A 515 -7.57 8.82 -1.42
C ALA A 515 -9.01 9.37 -1.52
N VAL A 516 -9.73 9.08 -2.61
CA VAL A 516 -11.16 9.42 -2.73
C VAL A 516 -12.00 8.67 -1.69
N SER A 517 -11.72 7.39 -1.44
CA SER A 517 -12.42 6.60 -0.43
C SER A 517 -12.23 7.19 0.97
N THR A 518 -11.00 7.58 1.31
CA THR A 518 -10.68 8.26 2.57
C THR A 518 -11.39 9.61 2.67
N PHE A 519 -11.43 10.40 1.59
CA PHE A 519 -12.16 11.67 1.56
C PHE A 519 -13.66 11.48 1.86
N LEU A 520 -14.31 10.51 1.20
CA LEU A 520 -15.71 10.20 1.45
C LEU A 520 -15.94 9.72 2.90
N LEU A 521 -15.05 8.88 3.43
CA LEU A 521 -15.14 8.39 4.80
C LEU A 521 -15.05 9.54 5.82
N LEU A 522 -14.14 10.50 5.62
CA LEU A 522 -14.00 11.66 6.52
C LEU A 522 -15.19 12.63 6.46
N ARG A 523 -15.94 12.62 5.36
CA ARG A 523 -17.17 13.40 5.19
C ARG A 523 -18.41 12.68 5.68
N ALA A 524 -18.31 11.38 5.94
CA ALA A 524 -19.41 10.56 6.41
C ALA A 524 -19.69 10.82 7.89
N ASP A 525 -20.88 10.41 8.33
CA ASP A 525 -21.20 10.35 9.76
C ASP A 525 -20.18 9.45 10.49
N PRO A 526 -19.52 9.93 11.57
CA PRO A 526 -18.63 9.12 12.39
C PRO A 526 -19.21 7.77 12.82
N TRP A 527 -20.52 7.66 13.03
CA TRP A 527 -21.21 6.42 13.37
C TRP A 527 -21.14 5.35 12.28
N ASN A 528 -20.98 5.75 11.02
CA ASN A 528 -20.79 4.83 9.89
C ASN A 528 -19.34 4.36 9.73
N THR A 529 -18.37 4.98 10.43
CA THR A 529 -16.93 4.68 10.26
C THR A 529 -16.60 3.21 10.55
N PRO A 530 -17.02 2.59 11.68
CA PRO A 530 -16.73 1.19 11.94
C PRO A 530 -17.30 0.26 10.87
N ARG A 531 -18.50 0.58 10.34
CA ARG A 531 -19.14 -0.18 9.26
C ARG A 531 -18.34 -0.11 7.96
N ILE A 532 -17.86 1.08 7.59
CA ILE A 532 -17.01 1.27 6.40
C ILE A 532 -15.67 0.54 6.57
N LEU A 533 -14.99 0.73 7.70
CA LEU A 533 -13.71 0.07 7.99
C LEU A 533 -13.84 -1.46 7.99
N THR A 534 -14.93 -1.98 8.56
CA THR A 534 -15.23 -3.42 8.54
C THR A 534 -15.37 -3.94 7.11
N TRP A 535 -16.01 -3.18 6.22
CA TRP A 535 -16.11 -3.57 4.80
C TRP A 535 -14.77 -3.52 4.07
N LEU A 536 -14.01 -2.43 4.24
CA LEU A 536 -12.68 -2.25 3.64
C LEU A 536 -11.64 -3.26 4.16
N SER A 537 -11.90 -3.83 5.34
CA SER A 537 -11.06 -4.85 5.99
C SER A 537 -11.33 -6.28 5.50
N GLY A 538 -12.42 -6.49 4.77
CA GLY A 538 -12.84 -7.80 4.29
C GLY A 538 -13.39 -8.71 5.40
N THR A 539 -14.67 -9.05 5.31
CA THR A 539 -15.37 -9.89 6.28
C THR A 539 -16.24 -10.94 5.63
N THR A 540 -16.36 -12.05 6.36
CA THR A 540 -17.26 -13.18 6.11
C THR A 540 -18.58 -13.03 6.89
N TYR A 541 -18.86 -11.83 7.43
CA TYR A 541 -19.98 -11.60 8.33
C TYR A 541 -21.31 -11.66 7.59
N GLY A 542 -22.29 -12.31 8.22
CA GLY A 542 -23.67 -12.43 7.74
C GLY A 542 -23.80 -13.05 6.34
N ARG A 543 -22.86 -13.91 5.91
CA ARG A 543 -22.96 -14.53 4.58
C ARG A 543 -24.09 -15.55 4.53
N THR A 544 -24.74 -15.60 3.38
CA THR A 544 -25.77 -16.57 3.03
C THR A 544 -25.32 -17.38 1.83
N LEU A 545 -25.94 -18.54 1.56
CA LEU A 545 -25.56 -19.37 0.43
C LEU A 545 -25.64 -18.64 -0.93
N PRO A 546 -26.65 -17.78 -1.20
CA PRO A 546 -26.68 -16.99 -2.43
C PRO A 546 -25.45 -16.10 -2.66
N ASP A 547 -24.78 -15.63 -1.60
CA ASP A 547 -23.55 -14.82 -1.72
C ASP A 547 -22.35 -15.65 -2.23
N VAL A 548 -22.41 -16.97 -2.03
CA VAL A 548 -21.32 -17.92 -2.32
C VAL A 548 -21.39 -18.47 -3.74
N VAL A 549 -22.60 -18.62 -4.28
CA VAL A 549 -22.86 -19.21 -5.60
C VAL A 549 -22.09 -18.49 -6.73
N PRO A 550 -22.06 -17.15 -6.84
CA PRO A 550 -21.31 -16.47 -7.90
C PRO A 550 -19.83 -16.81 -7.92
N VAL A 551 -19.21 -16.95 -6.75
CA VAL A 551 -17.78 -17.32 -6.63
C VAL A 551 -17.55 -18.77 -7.04
N ALA A 552 -18.44 -19.67 -6.64
CA ALA A 552 -18.37 -21.08 -7.03
C ALA A 552 -18.49 -21.26 -8.56
N VAL A 553 -19.46 -20.59 -9.18
CA VAL A 553 -19.65 -20.61 -10.64
C VAL A 553 -18.42 -20.02 -11.35
N ALA A 554 -17.89 -18.90 -10.85
CA ALA A 554 -16.70 -18.30 -11.41
C ALA A 554 -15.47 -19.23 -11.33
N LEU A 555 -15.27 -19.92 -10.22
CA LEU A 555 -14.21 -20.93 -10.08
C LEU A 555 -14.38 -22.10 -11.04
N LEU A 556 -15.62 -22.59 -11.19
CA LEU A 556 -15.96 -23.68 -12.10
C LEU A 556 -15.59 -23.36 -13.55
N VAL A 557 -15.73 -22.10 -13.97
CA VAL A 557 -15.38 -21.62 -15.32
C VAL A 557 -13.91 -21.21 -15.42
N ALA A 558 -13.39 -20.46 -14.46
CA ALA A 558 -12.05 -19.89 -14.52
C ALA A 558 -10.93 -20.93 -14.37
N LEU A 559 -11.13 -21.95 -13.53
CA LEU A 559 -10.14 -23.00 -13.32
C LEU A 559 -9.82 -23.78 -14.62
N PRO A 560 -10.79 -24.34 -15.35
CA PRO A 560 -10.50 -25.04 -16.60
C PRO A 560 -9.89 -24.11 -17.66
N LEU A 561 -10.34 -22.85 -17.75
CA LEU A 561 -9.75 -21.85 -18.66
C LEU A 561 -8.26 -21.60 -18.37
N LEU A 562 -7.89 -21.34 -17.11
CA LEU A 562 -6.49 -21.12 -16.73
C LEU A 562 -5.65 -22.40 -16.86
N LEU A 563 -6.22 -23.57 -16.59
CA LEU A 563 -5.54 -24.85 -16.81
C LEU A 563 -5.35 -25.18 -18.28
N ALA A 564 -6.25 -24.75 -19.17
CA ALA A 564 -6.06 -24.86 -20.62
C ALA A 564 -4.89 -23.98 -21.08
N MET A 565 -4.76 -22.78 -20.51
CA MET A 565 -3.68 -21.82 -20.79
C MET A 565 -2.34 -22.16 -20.08
N ARG A 566 -2.26 -23.25 -19.31
CA ARG A 566 -1.09 -23.56 -18.45
C ARG A 566 0.25 -23.57 -19.20
N ARG A 567 0.26 -24.05 -20.46
CA ARG A 567 1.49 -24.11 -21.28
C ARG A 567 1.95 -22.71 -21.68
N GLU A 568 1.01 -21.86 -22.09
CA GLU A 568 1.29 -20.47 -22.42
C GLU A 568 1.79 -19.70 -21.20
N LEU A 569 1.16 -19.91 -20.03
CA LEU A 569 1.60 -19.32 -18.77
C LEU A 569 2.98 -19.82 -18.31
N ASP A 570 3.27 -21.11 -18.50
CA ASP A 570 4.60 -21.68 -18.25
C ASP A 570 5.66 -21.03 -19.17
N LEU A 571 5.33 -20.78 -20.45
CA LEU A 571 6.23 -20.10 -21.40
C LEU A 571 6.44 -18.63 -21.05
N LEU A 572 5.38 -17.91 -20.67
CA LEU A 572 5.46 -16.51 -20.23
C LEU A 572 6.36 -16.33 -18.99
N ALA A 573 6.51 -17.37 -18.17
CA ALA A 573 7.37 -17.32 -16.99
C ALA A 573 8.87 -17.40 -17.33
N VAL A 574 9.25 -17.95 -18.50
CA VAL A 574 10.65 -18.15 -18.89
C VAL A 574 11.32 -16.82 -19.24
N ASP A 575 10.83 -16.15 -20.27
CA ASP A 575 11.33 -14.86 -20.75
C ASP A 575 10.29 -14.16 -21.67
N GLU A 576 10.68 -13.07 -22.31
CA GLU A 576 9.77 -12.25 -23.15
C GLU A 576 9.68 -12.71 -24.61
N ASP A 577 10.69 -13.43 -25.10
CA ASP A 577 10.91 -13.73 -26.52
C ASP A 577 10.52 -15.18 -26.88
N THR A 578 10.81 -16.14 -25.99
CA THR A 578 10.49 -17.56 -26.13
C THR A 578 9.01 -17.80 -26.43
N PRO A 579 8.03 -17.16 -25.76
CA PRO A 579 6.62 -17.33 -26.13
C PRO A 579 6.33 -16.90 -27.57
N ARG A 580 6.96 -15.82 -28.05
CA ARG A 580 6.75 -15.29 -29.41
C ARG A 580 7.31 -16.22 -30.46
N ILE A 581 8.50 -16.79 -30.21
CA ILE A 581 9.15 -17.78 -31.09
C ILE A 581 8.28 -19.04 -31.23
N LEU A 582 7.61 -19.45 -30.15
CA LEU A 582 6.73 -20.63 -30.12
C LEU A 582 5.30 -20.35 -30.59
N GLY A 583 5.02 -19.19 -31.18
CA GLY A 583 3.71 -18.83 -31.75
C GLY A 583 2.65 -18.41 -30.72
N VAL A 584 3.03 -18.21 -29.45
CA VAL A 584 2.12 -17.67 -28.41
C VAL A 584 2.11 -16.15 -28.53
N SER A 585 0.93 -15.54 -28.40
CA SER A 585 0.77 -14.09 -28.41
C SER A 585 0.77 -13.53 -26.97
N PRO A 586 1.90 -12.98 -26.46
CA PRO A 586 2.02 -12.68 -25.03
C PRO A 586 0.98 -11.67 -24.55
N ALA A 587 0.68 -10.66 -25.37
CA ALA A 587 -0.30 -9.64 -25.05
C ALA A 587 -1.70 -10.22 -24.83
N ARG A 588 -2.14 -11.17 -25.68
CA ARG A 588 -3.48 -11.78 -25.55
C ARG A 588 -3.54 -12.72 -24.35
N THR A 589 -2.54 -13.57 -24.18
CA THR A 589 -2.46 -14.50 -23.03
C THR A 589 -2.43 -13.73 -21.70
N ARG A 590 -1.65 -12.62 -21.62
CA ARG A 590 -1.63 -11.73 -20.45
C ARG A 590 -2.99 -11.08 -20.21
N PHE A 591 -3.60 -10.49 -21.24
CA PHE A 591 -4.89 -9.83 -21.08
C PHE A 591 -6.00 -10.80 -20.67
N ALA A 592 -6.06 -11.99 -21.28
CA ALA A 592 -7.03 -13.02 -20.94
C ALA A 592 -6.85 -13.51 -19.49
N SER A 593 -5.61 -13.83 -19.08
CA SER A 593 -5.33 -14.27 -17.70
C SER A 593 -5.61 -13.19 -16.67
N LEU A 594 -5.28 -11.92 -16.94
CA LEU A 594 -5.61 -10.79 -16.06
C LEU A 594 -7.11 -10.53 -16.00
N THR A 595 -7.85 -10.70 -17.10
CA THR A 595 -9.31 -10.59 -17.12
C THR A 595 -9.96 -11.68 -16.26
N ILE A 596 -9.48 -12.93 -16.38
CA ILE A 596 -9.96 -14.02 -15.52
C ILE A 596 -9.66 -13.72 -14.05
N ALA A 597 -8.44 -13.28 -13.74
CA ALA A 597 -8.08 -12.88 -12.38
C ALA A 597 -8.95 -11.74 -11.87
N ALA A 598 -9.29 -10.79 -12.75
CA ALA A 598 -10.10 -9.65 -12.40
C ALA A 598 -11.53 -10.05 -12.02
N VAL A 599 -12.15 -10.91 -12.84
CA VAL A 599 -13.49 -11.44 -12.56
C VAL A 599 -13.50 -12.25 -11.25
N LEU A 600 -12.50 -13.12 -11.03
CA LEU A 600 -12.38 -13.88 -9.79
C LEU A 600 -12.23 -12.98 -8.56
N ALA A 601 -11.38 -11.96 -8.64
CA ALA A 601 -11.17 -11.01 -7.55
C ALA A 601 -12.44 -10.19 -7.27
N ALA A 602 -13.10 -9.68 -8.31
CA ALA A 602 -14.32 -8.88 -8.18
C ALA A 602 -15.47 -9.70 -7.58
N LEU A 603 -15.67 -10.94 -8.05
CA LEU A 603 -16.68 -11.83 -7.48
C LEU A 603 -16.31 -12.30 -6.06
N GLY A 604 -15.02 -12.44 -5.75
CA GLY A 604 -14.56 -12.68 -4.38
C GLY A 604 -14.99 -11.60 -3.39
N VAL A 605 -15.11 -10.34 -3.83
CA VAL A 605 -15.62 -9.23 -3.00
C VAL A 605 -17.06 -9.46 -2.55
N ILE A 606 -17.89 -10.13 -3.35
CA ILE A 606 -19.27 -10.50 -2.95
C ILE A 606 -19.23 -11.37 -1.68
N ALA A 607 -18.34 -12.37 -1.67
CA ALA A 607 -18.27 -13.38 -0.62
C ALA A 607 -17.55 -12.88 0.64
N ILE A 608 -16.43 -12.15 0.51
CA ILE A 608 -15.59 -11.80 1.68
C ILE A 608 -15.19 -10.32 1.75
N GLY A 609 -15.72 -9.46 0.88
CA GLY A 609 -15.32 -8.06 0.81
C GLY A 609 -13.88 -7.89 0.27
N VAL A 610 -13.28 -6.75 0.59
CA VAL A 610 -11.93 -6.40 0.15
C VAL A 610 -10.89 -7.16 0.99
N VAL A 611 -10.26 -8.18 0.41
CA VAL A 611 -9.18 -8.94 1.06
C VAL A 611 -7.92 -8.94 0.19
N GLY A 612 -6.84 -8.37 0.73
CA GLY A 612 -5.51 -8.41 0.14
C GLY A 612 -4.69 -9.62 0.61
N PHE A 613 -3.44 -9.73 0.15
CA PHE A 613 -2.41 -10.65 0.66
C PHE A 613 -2.58 -12.15 0.36
N VAL A 614 -3.81 -12.69 0.34
CA VAL A 614 -4.07 -14.11 0.00
C VAL A 614 -3.52 -14.45 -1.39
N GLY A 615 -3.81 -13.57 -2.37
CA GLY A 615 -3.34 -13.71 -3.75
C GLY A 615 -1.84 -13.49 -3.93
N LEU A 616 -1.13 -13.01 -2.90
CA LEU A 616 0.33 -12.93 -2.88
C LEU A 616 0.93 -14.21 -2.30
N VAL A 617 0.47 -14.62 -1.10
CA VAL A 617 1.09 -15.70 -0.31
C VAL A 617 0.75 -17.08 -0.83
N ALA A 618 -0.52 -17.36 -1.13
CA ALA A 618 -0.94 -18.70 -1.56
C ALA A 618 -0.19 -19.20 -2.82
N PRO A 619 -0.10 -18.44 -3.93
CA PRO A 619 0.65 -18.88 -5.10
C PRO A 619 2.17 -18.96 -4.87
N HIS A 620 2.72 -18.09 -4.03
CA HIS A 620 4.14 -18.14 -3.65
C HIS A 620 4.47 -19.42 -2.89
N LEU A 621 3.66 -19.76 -1.87
CA LEU A 621 3.80 -21.00 -1.12
C LEU A 621 3.63 -22.23 -2.01
N ALA A 622 2.61 -22.23 -2.88
CA ALA A 622 2.38 -23.33 -3.81
C ALA A 622 3.61 -23.59 -4.68
N ARG A 623 4.22 -22.55 -5.27
CA ARG A 623 5.43 -22.72 -6.09
C ARG A 623 6.63 -23.21 -5.29
N SER A 624 6.77 -22.79 -4.03
CA SER A 624 7.85 -23.28 -3.16
C SER A 624 7.71 -24.77 -2.81
N LEU A 625 6.46 -25.27 -2.71
CA LEU A 625 6.16 -26.64 -2.32
C LEU A 625 6.17 -27.62 -3.51
N VAL A 626 5.60 -27.23 -4.66
CA VAL A 626 5.40 -28.15 -5.80
C VAL A 626 6.11 -27.75 -7.09
N GLY A 627 6.86 -26.65 -7.07
CA GLY A 627 7.60 -26.11 -8.22
C GLY A 627 6.78 -25.11 -9.04
N ALA A 628 7.42 -24.50 -10.05
CA ALA A 628 6.85 -23.38 -10.81
C ALA A 628 5.81 -23.76 -11.88
N ARG A 629 5.67 -25.04 -12.24
CA ARG A 629 4.74 -25.47 -13.31
C ARG A 629 3.29 -25.16 -12.91
N HIS A 630 2.59 -24.39 -13.74
CA HIS A 630 1.23 -23.93 -13.48
C HIS A 630 0.24 -25.07 -13.24
N GLY A 631 0.39 -26.17 -13.98
CA GLY A 631 -0.47 -27.36 -13.81
C GLY A 631 -0.40 -27.99 -12.41
N ARG A 632 0.64 -27.70 -11.61
CA ARG A 632 0.76 -28.15 -10.22
C ARG A 632 0.56 -27.02 -9.22
N ALA A 633 1.12 -25.84 -9.50
CA ALA A 633 1.04 -24.69 -8.61
C ALA A 633 -0.40 -24.18 -8.46
N VAL A 634 -1.22 -24.18 -9.53
CA VAL A 634 -2.58 -23.65 -9.50
C VAL A 634 -3.50 -24.39 -8.51
N PRO A 635 -3.65 -25.73 -8.55
CA PRO A 635 -4.50 -26.43 -7.58
C PRO A 635 -4.03 -26.26 -6.14
N VAL A 636 -2.71 -26.28 -5.91
CA VAL A 636 -2.15 -26.12 -4.56
C VAL A 636 -2.36 -24.69 -4.04
N ALA A 637 -2.23 -23.67 -4.90
CA ALA A 637 -2.51 -22.28 -4.52
C ALA A 637 -3.97 -22.09 -4.13
N MET A 638 -4.91 -22.72 -4.83
CA MET A 638 -6.33 -22.67 -4.46
C MET A 638 -6.58 -23.31 -3.09
N LEU A 639 -6.02 -24.49 -2.83
CA LEU A 639 -6.18 -25.18 -1.55
C LEU A 639 -5.57 -24.36 -0.40
N ILE A 640 -4.35 -23.84 -0.58
CA ILE A 640 -3.68 -23.00 0.42
C ILE A 640 -4.47 -21.72 0.67
N GLY A 641 -4.98 -21.07 -0.39
CA GLY A 641 -5.81 -19.88 -0.26
C GLY A 641 -7.09 -20.15 0.54
N GLY A 642 -7.78 -21.26 0.25
CA GLY A 642 -8.96 -21.70 1.00
C GLY A 642 -8.66 -21.99 2.48
N VAL A 643 -7.55 -22.68 2.76
CA VAL A 643 -7.09 -22.92 4.15
C VAL A 643 -6.81 -21.61 4.86
N LEU A 644 -6.05 -20.71 4.23
CA LEU A 644 -5.61 -19.47 4.84
C LEU A 644 -6.79 -18.59 5.28
N VAL A 645 -7.77 -18.40 4.40
CA VAL A 645 -8.95 -17.58 4.70
C VAL A 645 -9.88 -18.29 5.69
N CYS A 646 -10.06 -19.61 5.59
CA CYS A 646 -10.88 -20.38 6.53
C CYS A 646 -10.31 -20.37 7.96
N VAL A 647 -9.00 -20.55 8.10
CA VAL A 647 -8.31 -20.45 9.40
C VAL A 647 -8.38 -19.03 9.95
N ALA A 648 -8.15 -18.01 9.11
CA ALA A 648 -8.23 -16.62 9.52
C ALA A 648 -9.65 -16.22 9.97
N ASP A 649 -10.70 -16.66 9.27
CA ASP A 649 -12.08 -16.49 9.71
C ASP A 649 -12.34 -17.17 11.05
N THR A 650 -11.87 -18.41 11.18
CA THR A 650 -12.07 -19.21 12.40
C THR A 650 -11.38 -18.59 13.61
N LEU A 651 -10.15 -18.09 13.46
CA LEU A 651 -9.44 -17.34 14.49
C LEU A 651 -10.14 -16.01 14.80
N GLY A 652 -10.51 -15.26 13.76
CA GLY A 652 -11.11 -13.94 13.91
C GLY A 652 -12.41 -13.96 14.72
N ARG A 653 -13.20 -15.03 14.62
CA ARG A 653 -14.46 -15.18 15.39
C ARG A 653 -14.31 -15.86 16.74
N THR A 654 -13.16 -16.47 17.06
CA THR A 654 -12.99 -17.26 18.30
C THR A 654 -12.10 -16.57 19.33
N LEU A 655 -11.07 -15.83 18.90
CA LEU A 655 -10.06 -15.28 19.81
C LEU A 655 -10.60 -14.24 20.80
N ILE A 656 -11.60 -13.46 20.39
CA ILE A 656 -12.17 -12.36 21.20
C ILE A 656 -13.70 -12.44 21.29
N ALA A 657 -14.27 -13.64 21.22
CA ALA A 657 -15.71 -13.83 21.30
C ALA A 657 -16.31 -13.16 22.56
N PRO A 658 -17.49 -12.50 22.46
CA PRO A 658 -18.40 -12.45 21.32
C PRO A 658 -18.04 -11.43 20.23
N ALA A 659 -17.06 -10.54 20.47
CA ALA A 659 -16.53 -9.67 19.43
C ALA A 659 -15.79 -10.49 18.36
N GLN A 660 -15.61 -9.91 17.18
CA GLN A 660 -14.98 -10.60 16.05
C GLN A 660 -13.99 -9.68 15.34
N ILE A 661 -12.92 -10.28 14.83
CA ILE A 661 -11.93 -9.61 13.99
C ILE A 661 -12.25 -9.96 12.53
N PRO A 662 -12.27 -8.97 11.61
CA PRO A 662 -12.40 -9.23 10.19
C PRO A 662 -11.39 -10.24 9.67
N ALA A 663 -11.85 -11.19 8.84
CA ALA A 663 -11.02 -12.27 8.32
C ALA A 663 -9.83 -11.72 7.49
N GLY A 664 -10.03 -10.65 6.71
CA GLY A 664 -8.94 -10.04 5.94
C GLY A 664 -7.83 -9.46 6.81
N LEU A 665 -8.17 -8.81 7.93
CA LEU A 665 -7.17 -8.33 8.90
C LEU A 665 -6.42 -9.50 9.54
N MET A 666 -7.13 -10.57 9.91
CA MET A 666 -6.52 -11.75 10.50
C MET A 666 -5.56 -12.44 9.52
N VAL A 667 -5.90 -12.51 8.22
CA VAL A 667 -4.98 -13.00 7.18
C VAL A 667 -3.71 -12.17 7.14
N ALA A 668 -3.79 -10.83 7.20
CA ALA A 668 -2.61 -9.97 7.18
C ALA A 668 -1.77 -10.12 8.45
N LEU A 669 -2.40 -10.13 9.63
CA LEU A 669 -1.74 -10.27 10.94
C LEU A 669 -0.95 -11.59 11.07
N VAL A 670 -1.52 -12.70 10.61
CA VAL A 670 -0.87 -14.02 10.67
C VAL A 670 0.07 -14.23 9.48
N GLY A 671 -0.38 -13.85 8.30
CA GLY A 671 0.28 -14.16 7.04
C GLY A 671 1.55 -13.35 6.80
N ALA A 672 1.60 -12.08 7.21
CA ALA A 672 2.78 -11.24 7.00
C ALA A 672 4.01 -11.72 7.79
N PRO A 673 3.95 -11.97 9.12
CA PRO A 673 5.08 -12.52 9.87
C PRO A 673 5.56 -13.86 9.30
N TYR A 674 4.62 -14.73 8.91
CA TYR A 674 4.94 -16.03 8.32
C TYR A 674 5.66 -15.88 6.97
N PHE A 675 5.18 -14.99 6.10
CA PHE A 675 5.82 -14.71 4.82
C PHE A 675 7.25 -14.18 4.99
N VAL A 676 7.48 -13.28 5.94
CA VAL A 676 8.81 -12.77 6.24
C VAL A 676 9.73 -13.87 6.79
N TRP A 677 9.21 -14.73 7.66
CA TRP A 677 9.94 -15.89 8.15
C TRP A 677 10.33 -16.86 7.03
N LEU A 678 9.42 -17.11 6.08
CA LEU A 678 9.70 -17.95 4.91
C LEU A 678 10.81 -17.36 4.03
N LEU A 679 10.76 -16.05 3.76
CA LEU A 679 11.79 -15.33 3.00
C LEU A 679 13.18 -15.42 3.64
N ARG A 680 13.25 -15.45 4.98
CA ARG A 680 14.51 -15.68 5.70
C ARG A 680 15.05 -17.10 5.47
N ARG A 681 14.15 -18.08 5.34
CA ARG A 681 14.49 -19.51 5.25
C ARG A 681 14.78 -19.97 3.81
N SER A 682 14.22 -19.30 2.80
CA SER A 682 14.54 -19.53 1.39
C SER A 682 15.97 -19.06 1.08
N ARG A 683 16.95 -19.84 1.54
CA ARG A 683 18.35 -19.78 1.11
C ARG A 683 18.47 -20.58 -0.18
N ALA A 684 18.48 -19.89 -1.31
CA ALA A 684 18.95 -20.41 -2.59
C ALA A 684 19.77 -19.31 -3.26
#